data_AF-A0A925LBJ6-F1
#
_entry.id   AF-A0A925LBJ6-F1
#
_cell.length_a   1.000
_cell.length_b   1.000
_cell.length_c   1.000
_cell.angle_alpha   90.00
_cell.angle_beta   90.00
_cell.angle_gamma   90.00
#
_symmetry.space_group_name_H-M   'P 1'
#
loop_
_entity.id
_entity.type
_entity.pdbx_description
1 polymer ?
#
loop_
_entity_poly.entity_id
_entity_poly.type
_entity_poly.pdbx_seq_one_letter_code
_entity_poly.pdbx_strand_id
1 'polypeptide(L)'
;MTFVLLVTLWSVVLTFGVVQERRLLEGAQQQLRLINNAVLQQTRGLLQGIESDLAVIDHWVKTHPQNDPRQDTGLTDLVAHMSQGLDGLVSFGFASDTGLAITTPGAAPWLAGTSAVVWPPRMGDVHVGSPQRQTANQPWQWPISRRLERASGDITGVVAWVDLARLSAVHESLREKPAGAVSIVNSTGVVVVRTPPIEGLVGRNLSKNRPAILPSEGSSRGTFQHDGALTGGQPRLASYERLGRYSVTVLVSQEVDEVMAAFRYRRNVGFVVLALLTLLAFAISVLLARSQRATRRSQAEFTALSAAFPLGLFRTDTRGETTYANDAYFQKTGLPRERMAWGWNEIVEASQRDEVKQAWQHAAASGEPINSLLNIHQPGGKAAVLTVRTAPLHVDGKLVGQVGSLEDITERIQQQKAQRMLTAIFEKSTDVVAQVDPQGRLLYLNPAGRALLAMGPEDSLETLHYDDFMPAHREAQVRDQILPTAIANGIWVGETSVLASGGREITVSEMLIVHRDENQQVETFSVVMRDVTQELRSRMELQRSESILKIVAATLPALVAVIDNLERYLFTNDAYDRWVGLPHDRLLGLTVRDALGAASYNQRRKHIEAALAGQRVMFESELDSTQYFEITYIPFRSADGRVAGFVALSQDITTHKRQQQKLLDASQTDTLTGTLNRAGFDLRIHDALGRARHEQNLLALLCIDLDRFKPVNDEHGHAAGDALLKAAAQRLQQALRPSDVLARLGGDEFAVVLAGVKDEPAARTVARKIVSALAEPFEIEGQVLHIGGSVGLALAPNGQGTVQTLMQRADVALYQAKRAGRGRFEVAEHAL
;
A
#
# COMPACT_ATOMS: atom_id res chain seq x y z
N MET A 1 13.66 -4.84 33.16
CA MET A 1 13.66 -3.70 32.24
C MET A 1 12.71 -3.92 31.04
N THR A 2 12.85 -5.01 30.28
CA THR A 2 11.99 -5.33 29.12
C THR A 2 10.49 -5.38 29.43
N PHE A 3 10.12 -5.99 30.56
CA PHE A 3 8.72 -6.04 31.02
C PHE A 3 8.12 -4.65 31.25
N VAL A 4 8.86 -3.77 31.94
CA VAL A 4 8.41 -2.40 32.23
C VAL A 4 8.23 -1.62 30.93
N LEU A 5 9.16 -1.73 29.98
CA LEU A 5 9.10 -1.04 28.70
C LEU A 5 7.91 -1.50 27.84
N LEU A 6 7.60 -2.81 27.83
CA LEU A 6 6.42 -3.35 27.16
C LEU A 6 5.12 -2.85 27.79
N VAL A 7 5.03 -2.84 29.13
CA VAL A 7 3.87 -2.29 29.84
C VAL A 7 3.67 -0.80 29.52
N THR A 8 4.74 -0.01 29.46
CA THR A 8 4.66 1.41 29.05
C THR A 8 4.17 1.54 27.61
N LEU A 9 4.68 0.74 26.68
CA LEU A 9 4.30 0.77 25.27
C LEU A 9 2.82 0.41 25.07
N TRP A 10 2.34 -0.64 25.75
CA TRP A 10 0.92 -1.01 25.76
C TRP A 10 0.03 0.07 26.37
N SER A 11 0.48 0.69 27.47
CA SER A 11 -0.23 1.80 28.10
C SER A 11 -0.38 3.02 27.17
N VAL A 12 0.68 3.37 26.43
CA VAL A 12 0.65 4.46 25.44
C VAL A 12 -0.31 4.14 24.30
N VAL A 13 -0.28 2.92 23.74
CA VAL A 13 -1.17 2.53 22.63
C VAL A 13 -2.64 2.47 23.08
N LEU A 14 -2.92 1.97 24.28
CA LEU A 14 -4.27 1.99 24.87
C LEU A 14 -4.77 3.42 25.09
N THR A 15 -3.94 4.28 25.68
CA THR A 15 -4.27 5.69 25.92
C THR A 15 -4.50 6.43 24.62
N PHE A 16 -3.63 6.24 23.62
CA PHE A 16 -3.77 6.82 22.29
C PHE A 16 -5.05 6.35 21.60
N GLY A 17 -5.38 5.06 21.72
CA GLY A 17 -6.63 4.50 21.19
C GLY A 17 -7.88 5.19 21.75
N VAL A 18 -7.96 5.37 23.07
CA VAL A 18 -9.12 6.02 23.72
C VAL A 18 -9.18 7.52 23.40
N VAL A 19 -8.04 8.22 23.44
CA VAL A 19 -7.99 9.67 23.20
C VAL A 19 -8.30 10.03 21.74
N GLN A 20 -7.79 9.25 20.79
CA GLN A 20 -8.04 9.50 19.36
C GLN A 20 -9.49 9.22 18.96
N GLU A 21 -10.10 8.19 19.52
CA GLU A 21 -11.53 7.89 19.33
C GLU A 21 -12.40 9.09 19.71
N ARG A 22 -12.13 9.70 20.87
CA ARG A 22 -12.85 10.89 21.31
C ARG A 22 -12.63 12.09 20.37
N ARG A 23 -11.40 12.35 19.94
CA ARG A 23 -11.08 13.45 19.01
C ARG A 23 -11.76 13.28 17.64
N LEU A 24 -11.80 12.06 17.12
CA LEU A 24 -12.48 11.74 15.85
C LEU A 24 -13.97 12.00 15.93
N LEU A 25 -14.62 11.59 17.04
CA LEU A 25 -16.03 11.87 17.27
C LEU A 25 -16.31 13.37 17.43
N GLU A 26 -15.45 14.10 18.15
CA GLU A 26 -15.55 15.56 18.29
C GLU A 26 -15.37 16.26 16.92
N GLY A 27 -14.44 15.81 16.09
CA GLY A 27 -14.26 16.30 14.72
C GLY A 27 -15.49 16.03 13.84
N ALA A 28 -16.05 14.82 13.91
CA ALA A 28 -17.27 14.48 13.19
C ALA A 28 -18.47 15.32 13.66
N GLN A 29 -18.57 15.63 14.96
CA GLN A 29 -19.58 16.56 15.50
C GLN A 29 -19.43 17.96 14.91
N GLN A 30 -18.21 18.48 14.77
CA GLN A 30 -17.96 19.78 14.15
C GLN A 30 -18.35 19.79 12.67
N GLN A 31 -17.97 18.76 11.92
CA GLN A 31 -18.35 18.61 10.51
C GLN A 31 -19.87 18.55 10.34
N LEU A 32 -20.56 17.78 11.18
CA LEU A 32 -22.03 17.72 11.16
C LEU A 32 -22.68 19.08 11.46
N ARG A 33 -22.10 19.89 12.35
CA ARG A 33 -22.59 21.26 12.60
C ARG A 33 -22.45 22.15 11.35
N LEU A 34 -21.35 22.04 10.62
CA LEU A 34 -21.14 22.81 9.38
C LEU A 34 -22.19 22.44 8.32
N ILE A 35 -22.42 21.14 8.10
CA ILE A 35 -23.44 20.66 7.16
C ILE A 35 -24.84 21.08 7.64
N ASN A 36 -25.14 20.91 8.93
CA ASN A 36 -26.42 21.33 9.51
C ASN A 36 -26.66 22.83 9.32
N ASN A 37 -25.65 23.67 9.49
CA ASN A 37 -25.76 25.12 9.24
C ASN A 37 -26.07 25.43 7.77
N ALA A 38 -25.43 24.73 6.82
CA ALA A 38 -25.69 24.91 5.39
C ALA A 38 -27.14 24.53 5.03
N VAL A 39 -27.59 23.34 5.47
CA VAL A 39 -28.97 22.87 5.25
C VAL A 39 -29.97 23.81 5.94
N LEU A 40 -29.66 24.28 7.15
CA LEU A 40 -30.50 25.20 7.90
C LEU A 40 -30.63 26.55 7.17
N GLN A 41 -29.54 27.09 6.64
CA GLN A 41 -29.55 28.34 5.87
C GLN A 41 -30.36 28.19 4.59
N GLN A 42 -30.21 27.07 3.89
CA GLN A 42 -31.00 26.76 2.69
C GLN A 42 -32.48 26.61 3.02
N THR A 43 -32.83 25.84 4.05
CA THR A 43 -34.22 25.64 4.50
C THR A 43 -34.84 26.97 4.92
N ARG A 44 -34.10 27.81 5.66
CA ARG A 44 -34.54 29.15 6.05
C ARG A 44 -34.76 30.05 4.84
N GLY A 45 -33.84 30.05 3.88
CA GLY A 45 -33.96 30.82 2.65
C GLY A 45 -35.17 30.41 1.82
N LEU A 46 -35.42 29.11 1.68
CA LEU A 46 -36.60 28.56 1.01
C LEU A 46 -37.90 29.05 1.70
N LEU A 47 -38.01 28.89 3.02
CA LEU A 47 -39.20 29.30 3.76
C LEU A 47 -39.42 30.82 3.73
N GLN A 48 -38.35 31.62 3.78
CA GLN A 48 -38.41 33.08 3.66
C GLN A 48 -38.82 33.52 2.25
N GLY A 49 -38.31 32.86 1.21
CA GLY A 49 -38.71 33.09 -0.18
C GLY A 49 -40.19 32.82 -0.37
N ILE A 50 -40.67 31.65 0.08
CA ILE A 50 -42.09 31.29 0.03
C ILE A 50 -42.95 32.29 0.80
N GLU A 51 -42.53 32.71 2.00
CA GLU A 51 -43.24 33.72 2.79
C GLU A 51 -43.36 35.07 2.03
N SER A 52 -42.31 35.49 1.34
CA SER A 52 -42.32 36.68 0.49
C SER A 52 -43.26 36.52 -0.70
N ASP A 53 -43.23 35.38 -1.39
CA ASP A 53 -44.08 35.11 -2.55
C ASP A 53 -45.56 35.08 -2.17
N LEU A 54 -45.89 34.44 -1.04
CA LEU A 54 -47.26 34.44 -0.49
C LEU A 54 -47.72 35.87 -0.13
N ALA A 55 -46.83 36.73 0.39
CA ALA A 55 -47.16 38.12 0.68
C ALA A 55 -47.37 38.97 -0.59
N VAL A 56 -46.62 38.69 -1.66
CA VAL A 56 -46.83 39.35 -2.97
C VAL A 56 -48.18 38.95 -3.56
N ILE A 57 -48.55 37.67 -3.50
CA ILE A 57 -49.86 37.18 -3.96
C ILE A 57 -50.99 37.83 -3.14
N ASP A 58 -50.85 37.89 -1.82
CA ASP A 58 -51.80 38.55 -0.91
C ASP A 58 -51.97 40.05 -1.25
N HIS A 59 -50.85 40.74 -1.51
CA HIS A 59 -50.88 42.14 -1.93
C HIS A 59 -51.54 42.36 -3.29
N TRP A 60 -51.33 41.44 -4.26
CA TRP A 60 -51.99 41.50 -5.56
C TRP A 60 -53.51 41.40 -5.42
N VAL A 61 -53.99 40.40 -4.67
CA VAL A 61 -55.42 40.21 -4.41
C VAL A 61 -56.03 41.41 -3.70
N LYS A 62 -55.29 42.01 -2.76
CA LYS A 62 -55.73 43.23 -2.05
C LYS A 62 -55.87 44.45 -2.98
N THR A 63 -54.94 44.62 -3.92
CA THR A 63 -54.87 45.79 -4.81
C THR A 63 -55.77 45.68 -6.05
N HIS A 64 -56.25 44.46 -6.37
CA HIS A 64 -57.17 44.18 -7.48
C HIS A 64 -58.52 43.59 -7.01
N PRO A 65 -59.30 44.30 -6.17
CA PRO A 65 -60.46 43.72 -5.49
C PRO A 65 -61.67 43.41 -6.39
N GLN A 66 -61.66 43.83 -7.65
CA GLN A 66 -62.72 43.57 -8.63
C GLN A 66 -62.45 42.33 -9.48
N ASN A 67 -61.23 41.79 -9.43
CA ASN A 67 -60.85 40.59 -10.18
C ASN A 67 -61.13 39.34 -9.35
N ASP A 68 -61.74 38.32 -9.93
CA ASP A 68 -61.78 36.99 -9.32
C ASP A 68 -60.39 36.34 -9.49
N PRO A 69 -59.67 35.97 -8.42
CA PRO A 69 -58.37 35.28 -8.51
C PRO A 69 -58.40 34.00 -9.37
N ARG A 70 -59.57 33.38 -9.57
CA ARG A 70 -59.76 32.21 -10.44
C ARG A 70 -59.71 32.54 -11.93
N GLN A 71 -59.93 33.79 -12.30
CA GLN A 71 -60.04 34.23 -13.70
C GLN A 71 -59.04 35.35 -14.03
N ASP A 72 -58.25 35.80 -13.07
CA ASP A 72 -57.21 36.82 -13.25
C ASP A 72 -55.98 36.20 -13.95
N THR A 73 -55.83 36.52 -15.24
CA THR A 73 -54.70 36.07 -16.06
C THR A 73 -53.36 36.66 -15.60
N GLY A 74 -53.35 37.89 -15.08
CA GLY A 74 -52.12 38.52 -14.57
C GLY A 74 -51.61 37.84 -13.30
N LEU A 75 -52.53 37.45 -12.41
CA LEU A 75 -52.19 36.64 -11.24
C LEU A 75 -51.72 35.23 -11.61
N THR A 76 -52.34 34.63 -12.62
CA THR A 76 -51.94 33.32 -13.17
C THR A 76 -50.51 33.35 -13.70
N ASP A 77 -50.18 34.36 -14.49
CA ASP A 77 -48.84 34.55 -15.02
C ASP A 77 -47.83 34.79 -13.90
N LEU A 78 -48.16 35.63 -12.91
CA LEU A 78 -47.30 35.90 -11.75
C LEU A 78 -46.95 34.61 -10.99
N VAL A 79 -47.96 33.79 -10.68
CA VAL A 79 -47.78 32.50 -10.00
C VAL A 79 -46.96 31.52 -10.84
N ALA A 80 -47.20 31.47 -12.15
CA ALA A 80 -46.44 30.62 -13.07
C ALA A 80 -44.96 31.03 -13.12
N HIS A 81 -44.65 32.33 -13.17
CA HIS A 81 -43.28 32.84 -13.12
C HIS A 81 -42.59 32.53 -11.79
N MET A 82 -43.29 32.69 -10.65
CA MET A 82 -42.78 32.34 -9.32
C MET A 82 -42.45 30.84 -9.21
N SER A 83 -43.34 29.97 -9.69
CA SER A 83 -43.12 28.52 -9.69
C SER A 83 -41.96 28.10 -10.61
N GLN A 84 -41.84 28.72 -11.79
CA GLN A 84 -40.71 28.48 -12.71
C GLN A 84 -39.37 28.96 -12.14
N GLY A 85 -39.33 30.09 -11.45
CA GLY A 85 -38.10 30.61 -10.82
C GLY A 85 -37.56 29.72 -9.68
N LEU A 86 -38.40 28.82 -9.16
CA LEU A 86 -38.04 27.82 -8.15
C LEU A 86 -37.87 26.42 -8.77
N ASP A 87 -37.67 26.31 -10.09
CA ASP A 87 -37.56 25.07 -10.86
C ASP A 87 -38.73 24.10 -10.60
N GLY A 88 -39.93 24.61 -10.32
CA GLY A 88 -41.10 23.82 -9.96
C GLY A 88 -40.99 23.08 -8.61
N LEU A 89 -40.06 23.47 -7.73
CA LEU A 89 -39.98 22.98 -6.36
C LEU A 89 -41.22 23.37 -5.54
N VAL A 90 -41.83 24.50 -5.87
CA VAL A 90 -42.98 25.06 -5.16
C VAL A 90 -44.11 25.32 -6.15
N SER A 91 -45.30 24.85 -5.79
CA SER A 91 -46.56 25.18 -6.48
C SER A 91 -47.42 26.08 -5.60
N PHE A 92 -48.08 27.08 -6.17
CA PHE A 92 -48.97 27.97 -5.42
C PHE A 92 -50.43 27.77 -5.82
N GLY A 93 -51.33 28.11 -4.92
CA GLY A 93 -52.78 28.05 -5.15
C GLY A 93 -53.56 28.65 -3.98
N PHE A 94 -54.87 28.54 -4.06
CA PHE A 94 -55.79 29.15 -3.09
C PHE A 94 -56.55 28.07 -2.30
N ALA A 95 -57.06 28.43 -1.14
CA ALA A 95 -57.91 27.54 -0.35
C ALA A 95 -59.06 28.27 0.36
N SER A 96 -60.12 27.52 0.65
CA SER A 96 -61.31 27.98 1.37
C SER A 96 -61.05 28.16 2.88
N ASP A 97 -62.03 28.71 3.59
CA ASP A 97 -62.03 28.81 5.05
C ASP A 97 -61.88 27.45 5.75
N THR A 98 -62.45 26.40 5.17
CA THR A 98 -62.32 24.99 5.60
C THR A 98 -60.97 24.35 5.22
N GLY A 99 -60.10 25.07 4.49
CA GLY A 99 -58.77 24.59 4.10
C GLY A 99 -58.80 23.61 2.93
N LEU A 100 -59.85 23.65 2.10
CA LEU A 100 -59.97 22.91 0.85
C LEU A 100 -59.26 23.69 -0.26
N ALA A 101 -58.32 23.06 -0.95
CA ALA A 101 -57.63 23.67 -2.09
C ALA A 101 -58.61 23.95 -3.25
N ILE A 102 -58.55 25.18 -3.76
CA ILE A 102 -59.36 25.69 -4.87
C ILE A 102 -58.47 25.75 -6.12
N THR A 103 -58.90 25.08 -7.19
CA THR A 103 -58.18 25.04 -8.46
C THR A 103 -58.25 26.38 -9.18
N THR A 104 -57.09 26.95 -9.51
CA THR A 104 -56.96 28.12 -10.39
C THR A 104 -56.22 27.75 -11.68
N PRO A 105 -56.39 28.52 -12.77
CA PRO A 105 -55.55 28.39 -13.96
C PRO A 105 -54.06 28.45 -13.58
N GLY A 106 -53.24 27.55 -14.12
CA GLY A 106 -51.81 27.43 -13.79
C GLY A 106 -51.48 26.69 -12.50
N ALA A 107 -52.47 26.36 -11.65
CA ALA A 107 -52.26 25.51 -10.48
C ALA A 107 -52.03 24.05 -10.91
N ALA A 108 -51.16 23.34 -10.20
CA ALA A 108 -50.86 21.94 -10.51
C ALA A 108 -52.14 21.06 -10.44
N PRO A 109 -52.39 20.14 -11.41
CA PRO A 109 -53.64 19.39 -11.50
C PRO A 109 -53.99 18.55 -10.27
N TRP A 110 -52.98 18.12 -9.52
CA TRP A 110 -53.14 17.31 -8.30
C TRP A 110 -53.64 18.12 -7.09
N LEU A 111 -53.69 19.46 -7.18
CA LEU A 111 -54.16 20.32 -6.08
C LEU A 111 -55.67 20.21 -5.84
N ALA A 112 -56.44 19.80 -6.85
CA ALA A 112 -57.90 19.68 -6.77
C ALA A 112 -58.32 18.68 -5.67
N GLY A 113 -59.08 19.16 -4.68
CA GLY A 113 -59.62 18.31 -3.61
C GLY A 113 -58.59 17.92 -2.53
N THR A 114 -57.44 18.60 -2.46
CA THR A 114 -56.49 18.43 -1.36
C THR A 114 -57.04 19.13 -0.12
N SER A 115 -57.44 18.36 0.90
CA SER A 115 -57.97 18.89 2.16
C SER A 115 -56.92 18.80 3.27
N ALA A 116 -56.72 19.91 3.99
CA ALA A 116 -56.05 20.08 5.30
C ALA A 116 -55.00 21.20 5.31
N VAL A 117 -55.35 22.38 4.81
CA VAL A 117 -54.58 23.60 5.02
C VAL A 117 -54.99 24.22 6.36
N VAL A 118 -54.05 24.38 7.28
CA VAL A 118 -54.29 25.03 8.58
C VAL A 118 -53.92 26.50 8.49
N TRP A 119 -54.88 27.38 8.79
CA TRP A 119 -54.64 28.82 8.76
C TRP A 119 -53.89 29.33 10.00
N PRO A 120 -52.96 30.28 9.84
CA PRO A 120 -52.32 30.93 10.97
C PRO A 120 -53.34 31.72 11.81
N PRO A 121 -53.18 31.79 13.15
CA PRO A 121 -54.13 32.45 14.03
C PRO A 121 -54.15 33.98 13.88
N ARG A 122 -53.10 34.57 13.32
CA ARG A 122 -52.99 36.01 13.06
C ARG A 122 -52.98 36.28 11.56
N MET A 123 -53.65 37.35 11.15
CA MET A 123 -53.66 37.83 9.77
C MET A 123 -52.24 38.30 9.39
N GLY A 124 -51.75 37.89 8.22
CA GLY A 124 -50.41 38.23 7.73
C GLY A 124 -49.25 37.34 8.22
N ASP A 125 -49.48 36.43 9.16
CA ASP A 125 -48.50 35.39 9.53
C ASP A 125 -48.53 34.24 8.51
N VAL A 126 -47.48 33.42 8.51
CA VAL A 126 -47.39 32.19 7.72
C VAL A 126 -47.47 30.97 8.64
N HIS A 127 -48.24 29.97 8.23
CA HIS A 127 -48.31 28.67 8.90
C HIS A 127 -47.60 27.59 8.08
N VAL A 128 -46.64 26.90 8.69
CA VAL A 128 -45.93 25.75 8.11
C VAL A 128 -46.61 24.47 8.58
N GLY A 129 -47.32 23.79 7.66
CA GLY A 129 -48.12 22.61 7.95
C GLY A 129 -47.31 21.30 8.00
N SER A 130 -48.02 20.20 8.28
CA SER A 130 -47.46 18.85 8.18
C SER A 130 -47.45 18.35 6.73
N PRO A 131 -46.50 17.46 6.36
CA PRO A 131 -46.46 16.90 5.01
C PRO A 131 -47.74 16.09 4.72
N GLN A 132 -48.25 16.19 3.50
CA GLN A 132 -49.48 15.55 3.05
C GLN A 132 -49.33 14.95 1.66
N ARG A 133 -50.16 13.96 1.32
CA ARG A 133 -50.32 13.40 -0.03
C ARG A 133 -51.76 12.92 -0.19
N GLN A 134 -52.36 13.07 -1.36
CA GLN A 134 -53.75 12.68 -1.59
C GLN A 134 -53.91 11.16 -1.70
N THR A 135 -52.96 10.51 -2.37
CA THR A 135 -52.92 9.06 -2.57
C THR A 135 -51.51 8.53 -2.29
N ALA A 136 -51.37 7.22 -2.07
CA ALA A 136 -50.07 6.60 -1.84
C ALA A 136 -49.08 6.78 -3.01
N ASN A 137 -49.59 6.94 -4.23
CA ASN A 137 -48.80 7.07 -5.47
C ASN A 137 -48.42 8.51 -5.81
N GLN A 138 -48.92 9.50 -5.08
CA GLN A 138 -48.55 10.90 -5.28
C GLN A 138 -47.36 11.30 -4.40
N PRO A 139 -46.52 12.25 -4.87
CA PRO A 139 -45.42 12.77 -4.08
C PRO A 139 -45.92 13.47 -2.83
N TRP A 140 -45.12 13.40 -1.75
CA TRP A 140 -45.39 14.16 -0.54
C TRP A 140 -45.21 15.65 -0.79
N GLN A 141 -46.12 16.43 -0.25
CA GLN A 141 -46.19 17.88 -0.39
C GLN A 141 -46.13 18.53 0.99
N TRP A 142 -45.38 19.61 1.11
CA TRP A 142 -45.27 20.35 2.36
C TRP A 142 -45.98 21.72 2.24
N PRO A 143 -47.19 21.86 2.82
CA PRO A 143 -48.01 23.06 2.68
C PRO A 143 -47.54 24.18 3.61
N ILE A 144 -47.44 25.37 3.07
CA ILE A 144 -47.13 26.61 3.76
C ILE A 144 -48.21 27.62 3.37
N SER A 145 -48.94 28.15 4.35
CA SER A 145 -50.16 28.92 4.07
C SER A 145 -50.17 30.28 4.74
N ARG A 146 -50.86 31.23 4.11
CA ARG A 146 -51.07 32.60 4.58
C ARG A 146 -52.53 32.98 4.37
N ARG A 147 -53.16 33.55 5.40
CA ARG A 147 -54.54 34.07 5.29
C ARG A 147 -54.51 35.41 4.55
N LEU A 148 -55.39 35.58 3.56
CA LEU A 148 -55.48 36.82 2.78
C LEU A 148 -56.05 37.95 3.63
N GLU A 149 -55.59 39.18 3.40
CA GLU A 149 -56.13 40.38 4.09
C GLU A 149 -57.56 40.71 3.66
N ARG A 150 -57.93 40.36 2.41
CA ARG A 150 -59.28 40.50 1.86
C ARG A 150 -59.70 39.20 1.19
N ALA A 151 -60.73 38.56 1.73
CA ALA A 151 -61.32 37.37 1.10
C ALA A 151 -62.00 37.74 -0.23
N SER A 152 -61.92 36.83 -1.21
CA SER A 152 -62.58 36.97 -2.51
C SER A 152 -63.48 35.76 -2.74
N GLY A 153 -64.79 35.93 -2.56
CA GLY A 153 -65.75 34.83 -2.59
C GLY A 153 -65.49 33.80 -1.47
N ASP A 154 -65.32 32.53 -1.86
CA ASP A 154 -64.96 31.39 -1.01
C ASP A 154 -63.45 31.29 -0.72
N ILE A 155 -62.61 32.08 -1.39
CA ILE A 155 -61.15 32.08 -1.19
C ILE A 155 -60.79 32.87 0.07
N THR A 156 -60.21 32.17 1.05
CA THR A 156 -59.85 32.72 2.36
C THR A 156 -58.34 32.87 2.55
N GLY A 157 -57.53 32.15 1.77
CA GLY A 157 -56.08 32.25 1.87
C GLY A 157 -55.32 31.67 0.68
N VAL A 158 -54.02 31.90 0.68
CA VAL A 158 -53.05 31.41 -0.32
C VAL A 158 -52.13 30.37 0.30
N VAL A 159 -51.74 29.38 -0.48
CA VAL A 159 -50.95 28.23 -0.04
C VAL A 159 -49.86 27.92 -1.06
N ALA A 160 -48.66 27.66 -0.56
CA ALA A 160 -47.54 27.11 -1.29
C ALA A 160 -47.34 25.65 -0.89
N TRP A 161 -47.19 24.76 -1.87
CA TRP A 161 -46.87 23.35 -1.66
C TRP A 161 -45.47 23.08 -2.17
N VAL A 162 -44.57 22.68 -1.26
CA VAL A 162 -43.21 22.28 -1.60
C VAL A 162 -43.18 20.79 -1.93
N ASP A 163 -42.67 20.44 -3.11
CA ASP A 163 -42.44 19.06 -3.53
C ASP A 163 -41.28 18.45 -2.71
N LEU A 164 -41.62 17.50 -1.84
CA LEU A 164 -40.64 16.91 -0.95
C LEU A 164 -39.69 15.91 -1.64
N ALA A 165 -40.05 15.36 -2.79
CA ALA A 165 -39.14 14.53 -3.57
C ALA A 165 -38.04 15.40 -4.21
N ARG A 166 -38.42 16.55 -4.77
CA ARG A 166 -37.47 17.53 -5.31
C ARG A 166 -36.60 18.13 -4.20
N LEU A 167 -37.19 18.51 -3.06
CA LEU A 167 -36.42 18.98 -1.90
C LEU A 167 -35.45 17.90 -1.38
N SER A 168 -35.87 16.63 -1.39
CA SER A 168 -35.00 15.52 -0.98
C SER A 168 -33.80 15.38 -1.91
N ALA A 169 -33.98 15.52 -3.24
CA ALA A 169 -32.89 15.49 -4.21
C ALA A 169 -31.89 16.64 -4.01
N VAL A 170 -32.36 17.83 -3.65
CA VAL A 170 -31.49 18.97 -3.31
C VAL A 170 -30.66 18.70 -2.04
N HIS A 171 -31.25 18.05 -1.03
CA HIS A 171 -30.48 17.64 0.16
C HIS A 171 -29.50 16.49 -0.15
N GLU A 172 -29.78 15.66 -1.16
CA GLU A 172 -28.93 14.53 -1.55
C GLU A 172 -27.57 15.03 -2.04
N SER A 173 -27.55 16.12 -2.82
CA SER A 173 -26.30 16.74 -3.31
C SER A 173 -25.44 17.35 -2.21
N LEU A 174 -26.02 17.63 -1.03
CA LEU A 174 -25.29 18.17 0.13
C LEU A 174 -24.69 17.07 1.01
N ARG A 175 -24.99 15.80 0.74
CA ARG A 175 -24.51 14.68 1.55
C ARG A 175 -23.13 14.23 1.07
N GLU A 176 -22.11 14.50 1.87
CA GLU A 176 -20.73 14.09 1.56
C GLU A 176 -20.46 12.58 1.68
N LYS A 177 -21.18 11.88 2.58
CA LYS A 177 -20.94 10.46 2.88
C LYS A 177 -22.17 9.58 2.65
N PRO A 178 -22.02 8.35 2.14
CA PRO A 178 -23.13 7.45 1.84
C PRO A 178 -24.09 7.21 3.02
N ALA A 179 -23.55 7.02 4.24
CA ALA A 179 -24.39 6.82 5.42
C ALA A 179 -24.77 8.12 6.14
N GLY A 180 -24.63 9.27 5.48
CA GLY A 180 -25.13 10.56 5.94
C GLY A 180 -26.65 10.70 5.78
N ALA A 181 -27.24 11.64 6.51
CA ALA A 181 -28.67 11.77 6.61
C ALA A 181 -29.08 13.20 6.89
N VAL A 182 -29.95 13.78 6.06
CA VAL A 182 -30.62 15.05 6.32
C VAL A 182 -32.08 14.76 6.64
N SER A 183 -32.61 15.38 7.70
CA SER A 183 -34.01 15.26 8.08
C SER A 183 -34.55 16.62 8.53
N ILE A 184 -35.81 16.87 8.20
CA ILE A 184 -36.56 18.03 8.68
C ILE A 184 -37.74 17.49 9.47
N VAL A 185 -37.93 17.98 10.69
CA VAL A 185 -38.98 17.52 11.61
C VAL A 185 -39.71 18.74 12.15
N ASN A 186 -41.04 18.75 12.12
CA ASN A 186 -41.81 19.87 12.67
C ASN A 186 -41.84 19.84 14.21
N SER A 187 -42.39 20.88 14.83
CA SER A 187 -42.49 21.02 16.29
C SER A 187 -43.32 19.93 16.97
N THR A 188 -44.25 19.30 16.25
CA THR A 188 -45.08 18.19 16.75
C THR A 188 -44.38 16.83 16.65
N GLY A 189 -43.17 16.79 16.09
CA GLY A 189 -42.35 15.58 15.94
C GLY A 189 -42.61 14.80 14.65
N VAL A 190 -43.38 15.35 13.70
CA VAL A 190 -43.63 14.73 12.40
C VAL A 190 -42.44 14.93 11.47
N VAL A 191 -41.95 13.84 10.88
CA VAL A 191 -40.90 13.90 9.84
C VAL A 191 -41.47 14.52 8.58
N VAL A 192 -40.95 15.68 8.21
CA VAL A 192 -41.31 16.42 6.99
C VAL A 192 -40.52 15.87 5.82
N VAL A 193 -39.20 15.75 5.96
CA VAL A 193 -38.33 15.21 4.91
C VAL A 193 -37.26 14.32 5.53
N ARG A 194 -36.86 13.30 4.77
CA ARG A 194 -35.75 12.40 5.09
C ARG A 194 -34.98 12.12 3.81
N THR A 195 -33.67 12.39 3.82
CA THR A 195 -32.76 12.18 2.70
C THR A 195 -31.52 11.38 3.17
N PRO A 196 -31.26 10.16 2.65
CA PRO A 196 -32.02 9.46 1.61
C PRO A 196 -33.42 9.05 2.11
N PRO A 197 -34.42 8.92 1.22
CA PRO A 197 -35.78 8.59 1.60
C PRO A 197 -35.87 7.20 2.24
N ILE A 198 -36.65 7.10 3.32
CA ILE A 198 -36.99 5.83 3.97
C ILE A 198 -38.50 5.66 3.84
N GLU A 199 -38.92 4.54 3.27
CA GLU A 199 -40.33 4.24 3.04
C GLU A 199 -41.13 4.28 4.35
N GLY A 200 -42.27 4.97 4.35
CA GLY A 200 -43.15 5.09 5.50
C GLY A 200 -42.66 6.01 6.64
N LEU A 201 -41.51 6.69 6.49
CA LEU A 201 -40.99 7.59 7.53
C LEU A 201 -41.53 9.03 7.42
N VAL A 202 -41.66 9.58 6.22
CA VAL A 202 -42.27 10.90 5.99
C VAL A 202 -43.74 10.87 6.44
N GLY A 203 -44.17 11.89 7.18
CA GLY A 203 -45.52 11.97 7.77
C GLY A 203 -45.67 11.21 9.10
N ARG A 204 -44.68 10.42 9.53
CA ARG A 204 -44.72 9.71 10.81
C ARG A 204 -44.41 10.65 11.97
N ASN A 205 -45.23 10.63 13.02
CA ASN A 205 -44.99 11.38 14.24
C ASN A 205 -44.04 10.63 15.20
N LEU A 206 -42.86 11.19 15.44
CA LEU A 206 -41.81 10.63 16.29
C LEU A 206 -41.95 11.03 17.77
N SER A 207 -42.88 11.92 18.11
CA SER A 207 -43.06 12.41 19.49
C SER A 207 -43.44 11.30 20.48
N LYS A 208 -44.07 10.21 20.02
CA LYS A 208 -44.39 9.04 20.86
C LYS A 208 -43.17 8.17 21.20
N ASN A 209 -42.07 8.28 20.46
CA ASN A 209 -40.80 7.56 20.66
C ASN A 209 -39.67 8.52 21.09
N ARG A 210 -40.03 9.55 21.89
CA ARG A 210 -39.28 10.79 22.10
C ARG A 210 -37.83 10.69 22.61
N PRO A 211 -37.36 9.68 23.37
CA PRO A 211 -35.99 9.77 23.90
C PRO A 211 -34.88 9.37 22.90
N ALA A 212 -35.19 8.76 21.76
CA ALA A 212 -34.14 8.17 20.91
C ALA A 212 -33.74 8.99 19.67
N ILE A 213 -34.49 10.03 19.23
CA ILE A 213 -34.25 10.60 17.87
C ILE A 213 -34.31 12.12 17.84
N LEU A 214 -34.96 12.74 18.83
CA LEU A 214 -35.03 14.18 18.97
C LEU A 214 -34.45 14.57 20.34
N PRO A 215 -33.70 15.67 20.39
CA PRO A 215 -33.10 16.18 21.62
C PRO A 215 -34.18 16.68 22.60
N SER A 216 -33.90 16.59 23.90
CA SER A 216 -34.81 17.04 24.97
C SER A 216 -35.18 18.53 24.86
N GLU A 217 -36.35 18.88 25.39
CA GLU A 217 -36.85 20.26 25.39
C GLU A 217 -35.93 21.16 26.24
N GLY A 218 -35.27 22.13 25.61
CA GLY A 218 -34.45 23.14 26.30
C GLY A 218 -33.35 23.78 25.45
N SER A 219 -32.76 23.06 24.50
CA SER A 219 -31.71 23.59 23.62
C SER A 219 -32.21 23.82 22.19
N SER A 220 -31.96 25.02 21.63
CA SER A 220 -32.34 25.38 20.27
C SER A 220 -31.40 24.80 19.21
N ARG A 221 -30.20 24.35 19.61
CA ARG A 221 -29.21 23.70 18.75
C ARG A 221 -28.32 22.76 19.58
N GLY A 222 -27.74 21.76 18.94
CA GLY A 222 -26.80 20.88 19.63
C GLY A 222 -26.35 19.69 18.80
N THR A 223 -25.64 18.79 19.47
CA THR A 223 -25.19 17.49 18.94
C THR A 223 -25.50 16.40 19.96
N PHE A 224 -25.96 15.24 19.50
CA PHE A 224 -26.26 14.08 20.34
C PHE A 224 -25.99 12.78 19.58
N GLN A 225 -25.92 11.67 20.30
CA GLN A 225 -25.84 10.34 19.70
C GLN A 225 -27.14 9.59 19.96
N HIS A 226 -27.52 8.75 19.01
CA HIS A 226 -28.65 7.86 19.16
C HIS A 226 -28.41 6.51 18.48
N ASP A 227 -29.21 5.53 18.86
CA ASP A 227 -29.18 4.11 18.50
C ASP A 227 -29.81 3.78 17.13
N GLY A 228 -30.21 4.80 16.36
CA GLY A 228 -30.64 4.62 14.95
C GLY A 228 -31.87 3.73 14.75
N ALA A 229 -32.73 3.58 15.76
CA ALA A 229 -33.87 2.66 15.75
C ALA A 229 -34.84 2.81 14.55
N LEU A 230 -34.91 3.98 13.90
CA LEU A 230 -35.74 4.23 12.71
C LEU A 230 -34.97 4.19 11.37
N THR A 231 -33.67 3.89 11.44
CA THR A 231 -32.73 3.89 10.31
C THR A 231 -31.87 2.63 10.34
N GLY A 232 -32.46 1.47 10.67
CA GLY A 232 -31.77 0.18 10.65
C GLY A 232 -30.99 -0.22 11.91
N GLY A 233 -31.08 0.54 13.02
CA GLY A 233 -30.54 0.16 14.33
C GLY A 233 -29.04 0.42 14.54
N GLN A 234 -28.38 1.12 13.60
CA GLN A 234 -26.98 1.49 13.73
C GLN A 234 -26.81 2.79 14.54
N PRO A 235 -25.85 2.89 15.48
CA PRO A 235 -25.60 4.13 16.21
C PRO A 235 -25.25 5.29 15.28
N ARG A 236 -25.91 6.43 15.46
CA ARG A 236 -25.73 7.65 14.68
C ARG A 236 -25.36 8.82 15.55
N LEU A 237 -24.46 9.63 15.02
CA LEU A 237 -24.14 10.95 15.55
C LEU A 237 -24.96 11.98 14.80
N ALA A 238 -25.62 12.89 15.52
CA ALA A 238 -26.51 13.88 14.92
C ALA A 238 -26.20 15.30 15.42
N SER A 239 -26.38 16.29 14.55
CA SER A 239 -26.44 17.71 14.86
C SER A 239 -27.81 18.25 14.47
N TYR A 240 -28.37 19.10 15.31
CA TYR A 240 -29.69 19.68 15.07
C TYR A 240 -29.71 21.18 15.36
N GLU A 241 -30.60 21.89 14.70
CA GLU A 241 -30.96 23.27 15.02
C GLU A 241 -32.44 23.55 14.71
N ARG A 242 -33.09 24.31 15.60
CA ARG A 242 -34.51 24.67 15.52
C ARG A 242 -34.70 26.04 14.88
N LEU A 243 -35.47 26.09 13.80
CA LEU A 243 -36.01 27.32 13.21
C LEU A 243 -37.27 27.75 13.97
N GLY A 244 -37.08 28.51 15.05
CA GLY A 244 -38.17 28.94 15.93
C GLY A 244 -39.35 29.63 15.21
N ARG A 245 -39.06 30.52 14.25
CA ARG A 245 -40.09 31.25 13.46
C ARG A 245 -41.02 30.31 12.68
N TYR A 246 -40.49 29.20 12.18
CA TYR A 246 -41.23 28.26 11.33
C TYR A 246 -41.62 26.98 12.07
N SER A 247 -41.26 26.84 13.34
CA SER A 247 -41.54 25.64 14.15
C SER A 247 -41.02 24.33 13.53
N VAL A 248 -39.83 24.39 12.91
CA VAL A 248 -39.19 23.22 12.27
C VAL A 248 -37.78 23.01 12.82
N THR A 249 -37.35 21.77 12.92
CA THR A 249 -36.01 21.35 13.34
C THR A 249 -35.31 20.70 12.16
N VAL A 250 -34.13 21.20 11.82
CA VAL A 250 -33.23 20.56 10.86
C VAL A 250 -32.29 19.65 11.64
N LEU A 251 -32.11 18.43 11.14
CA LEU A 251 -31.30 17.39 11.75
C LEU A 251 -30.41 16.78 10.68
N VAL A 252 -29.09 16.84 10.87
CA VAL A 252 -28.11 16.14 10.05
C VAL A 252 -27.46 15.06 10.90
N SER A 253 -27.40 13.83 10.40
CA SER A 253 -26.79 12.72 11.12
C SER A 253 -25.92 11.85 10.22
N GLN A 254 -25.03 11.09 10.84
CA GLN A 254 -24.15 10.13 10.17
C GLN A 254 -23.93 8.91 11.07
N GLU A 255 -23.63 7.76 10.47
CA GLU A 255 -23.35 6.54 11.23
C GLU A 255 -21.99 6.59 11.93
N VAL A 256 -21.97 6.22 13.21
CA VAL A 256 -20.75 6.20 14.02
C VAL A 256 -19.75 5.19 13.45
N ASP A 257 -20.23 4.05 12.99
CA ASP A 257 -19.37 3.00 12.44
C ASP A 257 -18.67 3.43 11.15
N GLU A 258 -19.32 4.20 10.27
CA GLU A 258 -18.69 4.76 9.07
C GLU A 258 -17.60 5.79 9.43
N VAL A 259 -17.85 6.64 10.44
CA VAL A 259 -16.84 7.57 10.98
C VAL A 259 -15.65 6.81 11.58
N MET A 260 -15.91 5.67 12.23
CA MET A 260 -14.92 4.93 13.01
C MET A 260 -14.21 3.82 12.23
N ALA A 261 -14.69 3.42 11.05
CA ALA A 261 -14.19 2.26 10.31
C ALA A 261 -12.68 2.31 10.07
N ALA A 262 -12.18 3.41 9.49
CA ALA A 262 -10.75 3.57 9.21
C ALA A 262 -9.90 3.61 10.49
N PHE A 263 -10.43 4.20 11.57
CA PHE A 263 -9.74 4.23 12.86
C PHE A 263 -9.68 2.84 13.50
N ARG A 264 -10.79 2.11 13.54
CA ARG A 264 -10.85 0.74 14.08
C ARG A 264 -9.90 -0.18 13.31
N TYR A 265 -9.85 -0.08 11.99
CA TYR A 265 -8.90 -0.83 11.16
C TYR A 265 -7.44 -0.51 11.57
N ARG A 266 -7.05 0.76 11.58
CA ARG A 266 -5.69 1.17 11.98
C ARG A 266 -5.34 0.77 13.41
N ARG A 267 -6.29 0.91 14.34
CA ARG A 267 -6.13 0.51 15.75
C ARG A 267 -5.88 -1.00 15.86
N ASN A 268 -6.66 -1.81 15.16
CA ASN A 268 -6.52 -3.27 15.19
C ASN A 268 -5.19 -3.71 14.56
N VAL A 269 -4.78 -3.12 13.43
CA VAL A 269 -3.45 -3.36 12.84
C VAL A 269 -2.34 -2.97 13.82
N GLY A 270 -2.47 -1.81 14.47
CA GLY A 270 -1.52 -1.36 15.50
C GLY A 270 -1.39 -2.35 16.67
N PHE A 271 -2.50 -2.91 17.16
CA PHE A 271 -2.48 -3.93 18.21
C PHE A 271 -1.80 -5.23 17.76
N VAL A 272 -2.04 -5.68 16.51
CA VAL A 272 -1.39 -6.87 15.96
C VAL A 272 0.12 -6.66 15.86
N VAL A 273 0.58 -5.52 15.33
CA VAL A 273 2.01 -5.20 15.23
C VAL A 273 2.66 -5.16 16.62
N LEU A 274 2.00 -4.53 17.60
CA LEU A 274 2.50 -4.46 18.97
C LEU A 274 2.57 -5.84 19.65
N ALA A 275 1.60 -6.71 19.40
CA ALA A 275 1.62 -8.10 19.89
C ALA A 275 2.78 -8.90 19.27
N LEU A 276 3.03 -8.75 17.97
CA LEU A 276 4.18 -9.38 17.30
C LEU A 276 5.52 -8.87 17.84
N LEU A 277 5.66 -7.55 18.06
CA LEU A 277 6.86 -6.98 18.69
C LEU A 277 7.06 -7.48 20.12
N THR A 278 5.97 -7.65 20.89
CA THR A 278 6.01 -8.21 22.24
C THR A 278 6.50 -9.67 22.20
N LEU A 279 5.98 -10.49 21.28
CA LEU A 279 6.42 -11.86 21.07
C LEU A 279 7.89 -11.94 20.66
N LEU A 280 8.33 -11.05 19.76
CA LEU A 280 9.72 -10.96 19.32
C LEU A 280 10.64 -10.56 20.49
N ALA A 281 10.28 -9.55 21.27
CA ALA A 281 11.05 -9.12 22.44
C ALA A 281 11.14 -10.22 23.51
N PHE A 282 10.07 -10.99 23.69
CA PHE A 282 10.06 -12.17 24.56
C PHE A 282 10.96 -13.28 24.03
N ALA A 283 10.89 -13.60 22.74
CA ALA A 283 11.76 -14.59 22.09
C ALA A 283 13.24 -14.19 22.21
N ILE A 284 13.58 -12.93 21.97
CA ILE A 284 14.93 -12.38 22.16
C ILE A 284 15.37 -12.50 23.62
N SER A 285 14.49 -12.18 24.58
CA SER A 285 14.80 -12.31 26.02
C SER A 285 15.06 -13.77 26.42
N VAL A 286 14.30 -14.72 25.88
CA VAL A 286 14.52 -16.16 26.08
C VAL A 286 15.84 -16.61 25.46
N LEU A 287 16.16 -16.16 24.24
CA LEU A 287 17.43 -16.46 23.57
C LEU A 287 18.63 -15.90 24.35
N LEU A 288 18.55 -14.67 24.84
CA LEU A 288 19.57 -14.07 25.70
C LEU A 288 19.74 -14.86 27.01
N ALA A 289 18.64 -15.23 27.67
CA ALA A 289 18.70 -16.05 28.88
C ALA A 289 19.29 -17.44 28.61
N ARG A 290 18.96 -18.06 27.47
CA ARG A 290 19.57 -19.32 27.01
C ARG A 290 21.06 -19.16 26.76
N SER A 291 21.49 -18.08 26.10
CA SER A 291 22.90 -17.77 25.86
C SER A 291 23.66 -17.60 27.18
N GLN A 292 23.11 -16.82 28.13
CA GLN A 292 23.75 -16.63 29.43
C GLN A 292 23.86 -17.94 30.24
N ARG A 293 22.83 -18.78 30.19
CA ARG A 293 22.86 -20.12 30.80
C ARG A 293 23.90 -21.02 30.12
N ALA A 294 23.99 -20.97 28.79
CA ALA A 294 24.97 -21.73 28.03
C ALA A 294 26.41 -21.30 28.38
N THR A 295 26.69 -20.00 28.51
CA THR A 295 28.00 -19.50 28.95
C THR A 295 28.35 -19.95 30.37
N ARG A 296 27.41 -19.83 31.33
CA ARG A 296 27.63 -20.29 32.71
C ARG A 296 27.85 -21.80 32.79
N ARG A 297 27.07 -22.56 32.02
CA ARG A 297 27.21 -24.02 31.89
C ARG A 297 28.56 -24.40 31.29
N SER A 298 28.95 -23.78 30.18
CA SER A 298 30.25 -24.02 29.53
C SER A 298 31.43 -23.72 30.47
N GLN A 299 31.36 -22.66 31.29
CA GLN A 299 32.39 -22.33 32.27
C GLN A 299 32.47 -23.38 33.41
N ALA A 300 31.33 -23.83 33.91
CA ALA A 300 31.25 -24.87 34.93
C ALA A 300 31.72 -26.23 34.38
N GLU A 301 31.29 -26.59 33.17
CA GLU A 301 31.72 -27.79 32.44
C GLU A 301 33.23 -27.75 32.17
N PHE A 302 33.80 -26.64 31.70
CA PHE A 302 35.24 -26.49 31.52
C PHE A 302 36.01 -26.73 32.82
N THR A 303 35.53 -26.18 33.94
CA THR A 303 36.17 -26.33 35.25
C THR A 303 36.11 -27.78 35.75
N ALA A 304 34.95 -28.43 35.64
CA ALA A 304 34.74 -29.82 36.06
C ALA A 304 35.48 -30.82 35.16
N LEU A 305 35.41 -30.62 33.84
CA LEU A 305 36.17 -31.42 32.86
C LEU A 305 37.65 -31.28 33.14
N SER A 306 38.17 -30.05 33.25
CA SER A 306 39.59 -29.80 33.52
C SER A 306 40.06 -30.47 34.81
N ALA A 307 39.25 -30.47 35.88
CA ALA A 307 39.59 -31.14 37.14
C ALA A 307 39.55 -32.68 37.04
N ALA A 308 38.61 -33.25 36.28
CA ALA A 308 38.50 -34.69 36.08
C ALA A 308 39.45 -35.24 35.00
N PHE A 309 40.07 -34.38 34.18
CA PHE A 309 40.97 -34.80 33.12
C PHE A 309 42.26 -35.41 33.69
N PRO A 310 42.61 -36.64 33.28
CA PRO A 310 43.82 -37.31 33.77
C PRO A 310 45.13 -36.72 33.23
N LEU A 311 45.05 -35.77 32.29
CA LEU A 311 46.18 -35.03 31.73
C LEU A 311 46.40 -33.73 32.50
N GLY A 312 47.66 -33.29 32.60
CA GLY A 312 47.97 -32.01 33.22
C GLY A 312 47.67 -30.86 32.27
N LEU A 313 46.49 -30.27 32.39
CA LEU A 313 46.09 -29.12 31.57
C LEU A 313 46.64 -27.84 32.17
N PHE A 314 47.10 -26.94 31.31
CA PHE A 314 47.59 -25.63 31.69
C PHE A 314 47.32 -24.60 30.61
N ARG A 315 47.41 -23.32 30.98
CA ARG A 315 47.33 -22.17 30.07
C ARG A 315 48.44 -21.22 30.42
N THR A 316 49.08 -20.65 29.42
CA THR A 316 50.10 -19.60 29.56
C THR A 316 49.61 -18.26 29.03
N ASP A 317 50.28 -17.18 29.42
CA ASP A 317 50.20 -15.90 28.72
C ASP A 317 51.17 -15.85 27.52
N THR A 318 51.28 -14.69 26.86
CA THR A 318 52.21 -14.45 25.74
C THR A 318 53.68 -14.34 26.14
N ARG A 319 53.99 -14.31 27.44
CA ARG A 319 55.37 -14.35 27.95
C ARG A 319 55.82 -15.77 28.29
N GLY A 320 54.89 -16.73 28.25
CA GLY A 320 55.13 -18.14 28.54
C GLY A 320 54.90 -18.52 30.00
N GLU A 321 54.37 -17.61 30.82
CA GLU A 321 54.05 -17.89 32.23
C GLU A 321 52.75 -18.68 32.31
N THR A 322 52.75 -19.77 33.07
CA THR A 322 51.52 -20.54 33.29
C THR A 322 50.55 -19.75 34.18
N THR A 323 49.41 -19.33 33.59
CA THR A 323 48.33 -18.56 34.23
C THR A 323 47.20 -19.43 34.79
N TYR A 324 47.11 -20.69 34.37
CA TYR A 324 46.14 -21.66 34.89
C TYR A 324 46.72 -23.07 34.76
N ALA A 325 46.45 -23.93 35.72
CA ALA A 325 46.75 -25.36 35.64
C ALA A 325 45.76 -26.19 36.48
N ASN A 326 45.41 -27.38 35.99
CA ASN A 326 44.55 -28.32 36.71
C ASN A 326 45.35 -29.17 37.72
N ASP A 327 44.65 -30.01 38.48
CA ASP A 327 45.26 -30.80 39.57
C ASP A 327 46.26 -31.85 39.05
N ALA A 328 45.94 -32.47 37.91
CA ALA A 328 46.81 -33.46 37.26
C ALA A 328 48.14 -32.85 36.80
N TYR A 329 48.18 -31.56 36.44
CA TYR A 329 49.43 -30.84 36.12
C TYR A 329 50.38 -30.85 37.31
N PHE A 330 49.87 -30.50 38.49
CA PHE A 330 50.67 -30.48 39.72
C PHE A 330 51.08 -31.89 40.16
N GLN A 331 50.20 -32.89 40.02
CA GLN A 331 50.53 -34.28 40.34
C GLN A 331 51.66 -34.84 39.45
N LYS A 332 51.62 -34.56 38.15
CA LYS A 332 52.60 -35.09 37.17
C LYS A 332 53.91 -34.32 37.15
N THR A 333 53.90 -33.04 37.48
CA THR A 333 55.12 -32.23 37.58
C THR A 333 55.76 -32.30 38.96
N GLY A 334 54.96 -32.58 40.01
CA GLY A 334 55.38 -32.56 41.42
C GLY A 334 55.54 -31.16 41.99
N LEU A 335 55.11 -30.12 41.28
CA LEU A 335 55.30 -28.73 41.68
C LEU A 335 54.21 -28.22 42.64
N PRO A 336 54.54 -27.34 43.60
CA PRO A 336 53.55 -26.64 44.39
C PRO A 336 52.85 -25.55 43.56
N ARG A 337 51.57 -25.29 43.83
CA ARG A 337 50.75 -24.30 43.09
C ARG A 337 51.33 -22.89 43.08
N GLU A 338 52.02 -22.51 44.15
CA GLU A 338 52.68 -21.20 44.29
C GLU A 338 53.78 -20.99 43.23
N ARG A 339 54.34 -22.07 42.67
CA ARG A 339 55.36 -22.02 41.62
C ARG A 339 54.79 -22.28 40.21
N MET A 340 53.47 -22.13 40.01
CA MET A 340 52.81 -22.45 38.74
C MET A 340 53.43 -21.73 37.54
N ALA A 341 53.77 -20.44 37.65
CA ALA A 341 54.22 -19.61 36.53
C ALA A 341 55.44 -20.19 35.77
N TRP A 342 56.58 -20.36 36.45
CA TRP A 342 57.85 -20.82 35.84
C TRP A 342 58.46 -22.06 36.51
N GLY A 343 57.82 -22.64 37.53
CA GLY A 343 58.38 -23.74 38.31
C GLY A 343 58.69 -25.00 37.49
N TRP A 344 58.04 -25.19 36.34
CA TRP A 344 58.32 -26.30 35.43
C TRP A 344 59.75 -26.29 34.89
N ASN A 345 60.40 -25.14 34.80
CA ASN A 345 61.78 -25.07 34.33
C ASN A 345 62.78 -25.71 35.30
N GLU A 346 62.44 -25.79 36.59
CA GLU A 346 63.30 -26.39 37.62
C GLU A 346 63.30 -27.93 37.58
N ILE A 347 62.27 -28.53 36.99
CA ILE A 347 62.14 -30.00 36.87
C ILE A 347 62.62 -30.53 35.53
N VAL A 348 62.85 -29.68 34.53
CA VAL A 348 63.49 -30.09 33.27
C VAL A 348 64.94 -30.51 33.52
N GLU A 349 65.45 -31.45 32.73
CA GLU A 349 66.84 -31.90 32.78
C GLU A 349 67.83 -30.73 32.74
N ALA A 350 68.80 -30.70 33.66
CA ALA A 350 69.67 -29.53 33.88
C ALA A 350 70.44 -29.08 32.62
N SER A 351 70.78 -30.03 31.75
CA SER A 351 71.43 -29.80 30.45
C SER A 351 70.56 -29.05 29.43
N GLN A 352 69.24 -29.08 29.59
CA GLN A 352 68.26 -28.59 28.61
C GLN A 352 67.44 -27.38 29.10
N ARG A 353 67.56 -26.97 30.37
CA ARG A 353 66.70 -25.93 30.99
C ARG A 353 66.72 -24.60 30.25
N ASP A 354 67.91 -24.07 29.98
CA ASP A 354 68.04 -22.73 29.39
C ASP A 354 67.53 -22.69 27.96
N GLU A 355 67.83 -23.74 27.20
CA GLU A 355 67.33 -23.93 25.83
C GLU A 355 65.81 -24.07 25.80
N VAL A 356 65.24 -24.98 26.61
CA VAL A 356 63.80 -25.23 26.68
C VAL A 356 63.07 -23.97 27.15
N LYS A 357 63.59 -23.22 28.13
CA LYS A 357 62.99 -21.98 28.60
C LYS A 357 62.97 -20.89 27.53
N GLN A 358 64.07 -20.70 26.82
CA GLN A 358 64.14 -19.70 25.74
C GLN A 358 63.21 -20.08 24.58
N ALA A 359 63.20 -21.36 24.18
CA ALA A 359 62.29 -21.87 23.16
C ALA A 359 60.83 -21.70 23.58
N TRP A 360 60.50 -21.96 24.85
CA TRP A 360 59.16 -21.79 25.40
C TRP A 360 58.69 -20.33 25.40
N GLN A 361 59.56 -19.41 25.80
CA GLN A 361 59.28 -17.96 25.78
C GLN A 361 59.08 -17.45 24.35
N HIS A 362 59.93 -17.89 23.43
CA HIS A 362 59.80 -17.54 22.02
C HIS A 362 58.47 -18.04 21.47
N ALA A 363 58.16 -19.33 21.67
CA ALA A 363 56.93 -19.95 21.21
C ALA A 363 55.68 -19.29 21.79
N ALA A 364 55.68 -18.96 23.08
CA ALA A 364 54.57 -18.24 23.71
C ALA A 364 54.34 -16.83 23.12
N ALA A 365 55.42 -16.14 22.74
CA ALA A 365 55.36 -14.80 22.16
C ALA A 365 55.00 -14.80 20.67
N SER A 366 55.49 -15.77 19.92
CA SER A 366 55.21 -15.95 18.48
C SER A 366 53.87 -16.65 18.22
N GLY A 367 53.34 -17.35 19.23
CA GLY A 367 52.14 -18.19 19.10
C GLY A 367 52.44 -19.55 18.47
N GLU A 368 53.70 -19.93 18.39
CA GLU A 368 54.07 -21.24 17.84
C GLU A 368 53.65 -22.36 18.80
N PRO A 369 52.87 -23.36 18.34
CA PRO A 369 52.51 -24.52 19.15
C PRO A 369 53.76 -25.29 19.59
N ILE A 370 53.83 -25.63 20.87
CA ILE A 370 54.91 -26.43 21.45
C ILE A 370 54.44 -27.87 21.45
N ASN A 371 55.16 -28.76 20.78
CA ASN A 371 54.90 -30.19 20.83
C ASN A 371 56.22 -30.89 21.08
N SER A 372 56.56 -31.01 22.36
CA SER A 372 57.89 -31.42 22.77
C SER A 372 57.81 -32.54 23.79
N LEU A 373 58.82 -33.40 23.74
CA LEU A 373 59.09 -34.37 24.78
C LEU A 373 60.03 -33.69 25.77
N LEU A 374 59.59 -33.61 27.02
CA LEU A 374 60.39 -33.07 28.11
C LEU A 374 60.78 -34.22 29.02
N ASN A 375 62.09 -34.43 29.12
CA ASN A 375 62.66 -35.25 30.16
C ASN A 375 62.67 -34.43 31.44
N ILE A 376 61.92 -34.91 32.42
CA ILE A 376 61.81 -34.23 33.71
C ILE A 376 62.33 -35.12 34.84
N HIS A 377 62.87 -34.47 35.87
CA HIS A 377 63.17 -35.03 37.17
C HIS A 377 62.22 -34.42 38.18
N GLN A 378 61.26 -35.22 38.64
CA GLN A 378 60.31 -34.81 39.66
C GLN A 378 61.04 -34.55 41.00
N PRO A 379 60.52 -33.66 41.86
CA PRO A 379 60.99 -33.51 43.24
C PRO A 379 60.89 -34.88 43.96
N GLY A 380 62.04 -35.46 44.31
CA GLY A 380 62.14 -36.84 44.84
C GLY A 380 62.92 -37.84 43.97
N GLY A 381 63.41 -37.43 42.79
CA GLY A 381 64.40 -38.20 41.99
C GLY A 381 63.83 -39.12 40.91
N LYS A 382 62.51 -39.14 40.68
CA LYS A 382 61.87 -39.95 39.63
C LYS A 382 61.98 -39.26 38.26
N ALA A 383 62.51 -39.98 37.26
CA ALA A 383 62.55 -39.52 35.87
C ALA A 383 61.26 -39.88 35.13
N ALA A 384 60.74 -38.96 34.31
CA ALA A 384 59.57 -39.19 33.46
C ALA A 384 59.73 -38.45 32.13
N VAL A 385 59.16 -39.03 31.05
CA VAL A 385 59.05 -38.37 29.75
C VAL A 385 57.65 -37.82 29.62
N LEU A 386 57.53 -36.50 29.75
CA LEU A 386 56.28 -35.80 29.49
C LEU A 386 56.21 -35.46 28.01
N THR A 387 55.10 -35.79 27.34
CA THR A 387 54.71 -35.03 26.16
C THR A 387 54.03 -33.76 26.63
N VAL A 388 54.54 -32.63 26.17
CA VAL A 388 53.92 -31.33 26.35
C VAL A 388 53.45 -30.84 25.00
N ARG A 389 52.14 -30.61 24.92
CA ARG A 389 51.48 -30.08 23.72
C ARG A 389 50.78 -28.79 24.08
N THR A 390 51.07 -27.73 23.36
CA THR A 390 50.35 -26.47 23.46
C THR A 390 49.76 -26.12 22.10
N ALA A 391 48.73 -25.29 22.12
CA ALA A 391 48.20 -24.60 20.95
C ALA A 391 48.02 -23.12 21.32
N PRO A 392 48.27 -22.19 20.37
CA PRO A 392 48.06 -20.78 20.61
C PRO A 392 46.59 -20.49 20.85
N LEU A 393 46.31 -19.88 21.99
CA LEU A 393 44.99 -19.38 22.32
C LEU A 393 44.82 -18.01 21.65
N HIS A 394 43.98 -17.99 20.63
CA HIS A 394 43.55 -16.75 19.99
C HIS A 394 42.18 -16.35 20.51
N VAL A 395 42.06 -15.09 20.93
CA VAL A 395 40.78 -14.47 21.25
C VAL A 395 40.64 -13.28 20.30
N ASP A 396 39.57 -13.26 19.52
CA ASP A 396 39.30 -12.25 18.48
C ASP A 396 40.47 -12.05 17.49
N GLY A 397 41.11 -13.16 17.08
CA GLY A 397 42.23 -13.16 16.13
C GLY A 397 43.56 -12.67 16.71
N LYS A 398 43.61 -12.26 17.98
CA LYS A 398 44.86 -11.89 18.66
C LYS A 398 45.35 -13.05 19.52
N LEU A 399 46.65 -13.30 19.45
CA LEU A 399 47.31 -14.24 20.34
C LEU A 399 47.28 -13.69 21.77
N VAL A 400 46.64 -14.41 22.68
CA VAL A 400 46.54 -14.04 24.11
C VAL A 400 47.35 -14.95 25.03
N GLY A 401 47.88 -16.05 24.49
CA GLY A 401 48.69 -17.02 25.23
C GLY A 401 48.61 -18.39 24.58
N GLN A 402 48.87 -19.44 25.34
CA GLN A 402 48.76 -20.82 24.84
C GLN A 402 47.97 -21.69 25.82
N VAL A 403 47.26 -22.70 25.32
CA VAL A 403 46.68 -23.76 26.15
C VAL A 403 47.44 -25.03 25.87
N GLY A 404 47.84 -25.75 26.91
CA GLY A 404 48.54 -27.00 26.74
C GLY A 404 48.14 -28.10 27.69
N SER A 405 48.58 -29.29 27.34
CA SER A 405 48.44 -30.52 28.11
C SER A 405 49.80 -31.16 28.28
N LEU A 406 50.05 -31.71 29.46
CA LEU A 406 51.14 -32.63 29.71
C LEU A 406 50.62 -34.03 30.00
N GLU A 407 51.21 -35.01 29.33
CA GLU A 407 50.94 -36.43 29.50
C GLU A 407 52.26 -37.13 29.84
N ASP A 408 52.27 -37.92 30.91
CA ASP A 408 53.37 -38.85 31.15
C ASP A 408 53.18 -40.05 30.22
N ILE A 409 54.04 -40.16 29.21
CA ILE A 409 53.96 -41.19 28.17
C ILE A 409 55.13 -42.16 28.20
N THR A 410 55.83 -42.20 29.34
CA THR A 410 57.00 -43.05 29.55
C THR A 410 56.69 -44.51 29.20
N GLU A 411 55.52 -45.01 29.61
CA GLU A 411 55.06 -46.39 29.35
C GLU A 411 54.46 -46.57 27.94
N ARG A 412 53.87 -45.51 27.38
CA ARG A 412 53.09 -45.49 26.13
C ARG A 412 53.96 -45.46 24.87
N ILE A 413 55.07 -44.70 24.89
CA ILE A 413 56.01 -44.61 23.75
C ILE A 413 56.68 -45.95 23.46
N GLN A 414 56.94 -46.75 24.50
CA GLN A 414 57.72 -47.97 24.36
C GLN A 414 56.95 -49.12 23.68
N GLN A 415 55.61 -49.15 23.74
CA GLN A 415 54.81 -50.23 23.14
C GLN A 415 53.98 -49.83 21.92
N GLN A 416 53.62 -48.54 21.74
CA GLN A 416 52.71 -48.13 20.65
C GLN A 416 53.37 -47.86 19.30
N LYS A 417 54.66 -47.55 19.27
CA LYS A 417 55.28 -47.00 18.06
C LYS A 417 55.30 -47.98 16.88
N ALA A 418 55.37 -49.28 17.15
CA ALA A 418 55.54 -50.29 16.12
C ALA A 418 54.21 -50.89 15.63
N GLN A 419 53.20 -51.03 16.49
CA GLN A 419 52.08 -51.93 16.20
C GLN A 419 50.72 -51.22 16.03
N ARG A 420 50.55 -50.00 16.55
CA ARG A 420 49.31 -49.23 16.37
C ARG A 420 49.23 -48.48 15.05
N MET A 421 50.35 -48.11 14.43
CA MET A 421 50.33 -47.29 13.22
C MET A 421 49.65 -48.02 12.05
N LEU A 422 49.99 -49.30 11.84
CA LEU A 422 49.46 -50.11 10.73
C LEU A 422 47.99 -50.52 10.96
N THR A 423 47.64 -50.97 12.17
CA THR A 423 46.27 -51.39 12.52
C THR A 423 45.28 -50.22 12.60
N ALA A 424 45.71 -49.06 13.12
CA ALA A 424 44.82 -47.90 13.24
C ALA A 424 44.45 -47.27 11.89
N ILE A 425 45.30 -47.36 10.87
CA ILE A 425 44.99 -46.85 9.53
C ILE A 425 43.83 -47.66 8.92
N PHE A 426 43.85 -48.99 9.02
CA PHE A 426 42.79 -49.85 8.49
C PHE A 426 41.51 -49.85 9.34
N GLU A 427 41.63 -49.86 10.68
CA GLU A 427 40.45 -49.86 11.57
C GLU A 427 39.73 -48.52 11.69
N LYS A 428 40.44 -47.38 11.55
CA LYS A 428 39.84 -46.04 11.63
C LYS A 428 39.52 -45.42 10.28
N SER A 429 39.78 -46.12 9.18
CA SER A 429 39.30 -45.70 7.86
C SER A 429 37.78 -45.66 7.88
N THR A 430 37.20 -44.55 7.42
CA THR A 430 35.76 -44.44 7.18
C THR A 430 35.34 -45.13 5.89
N ASP A 431 36.30 -45.44 5.02
CA ASP A 431 36.07 -46.23 3.82
C ASP A 431 36.02 -47.71 4.20
N VAL A 432 35.10 -48.45 3.57
CA VAL A 432 35.02 -49.90 3.69
C VAL A 432 36.27 -50.49 3.06
N VAL A 433 37.01 -51.29 3.81
CA VAL A 433 38.16 -52.04 3.31
C VAL A 433 37.89 -53.52 3.48
N ALA A 434 37.89 -54.26 2.38
CA ALA A 434 37.72 -55.70 2.36
C ALA A 434 38.87 -56.38 1.64
N GLN A 435 39.13 -57.63 1.98
CA GLN A 435 39.97 -58.53 1.20
C GLN A 435 39.17 -59.77 0.85
N VAL A 436 39.24 -60.22 -0.40
CA VAL A 436 38.52 -61.39 -0.88
C VAL A 436 39.47 -62.35 -1.61
N ASP A 437 39.15 -63.63 -1.57
CA ASP A 437 39.88 -64.66 -2.32
C ASP A 437 39.53 -64.61 -3.83
N PRO A 438 40.23 -65.37 -4.70
CA PRO A 438 39.96 -65.36 -6.14
C PRO A 438 38.59 -65.92 -6.52
N GLN A 439 37.93 -66.62 -5.60
CA GLN A 439 36.57 -67.13 -5.80
C GLN A 439 35.52 -66.10 -5.39
N GLY A 440 35.87 -65.09 -4.59
CA GLY A 440 35.03 -63.98 -4.14
C GLY A 440 34.60 -64.06 -2.66
N ARG A 441 35.19 -64.96 -1.86
CA ARG A 441 34.89 -65.09 -0.41
C ARG A 441 35.64 -64.05 0.41
N LEU A 442 35.00 -63.48 1.43
CA LEU A 442 35.62 -62.47 2.29
C LEU A 442 36.66 -63.07 3.24
N LEU A 443 37.90 -62.60 3.12
CA LEU A 443 39.03 -62.91 4.00
C LEU A 443 39.18 -61.88 5.14
N TYR A 444 38.90 -60.61 4.85
CA TYR A 444 38.98 -59.52 5.81
C TYR A 444 37.92 -58.46 5.52
N LEU A 445 37.41 -57.82 6.57
CA LEU A 445 36.51 -56.67 6.48
C LEU A 445 36.75 -55.75 7.68
N ASN A 446 37.07 -54.49 7.41
CA ASN A 446 37.32 -53.48 8.44
C ASN A 446 36.01 -53.07 9.17
N PRO A 447 36.08 -52.34 10.29
CA PRO A 447 34.90 -51.94 11.05
C PRO A 447 33.87 -51.14 10.25
N ALA A 448 34.31 -50.30 9.30
CA ALA A 448 33.41 -49.55 8.43
C ALA A 448 32.57 -50.49 7.53
N GLY A 449 33.19 -51.53 6.96
CA GLY A 449 32.50 -52.56 6.19
C GLY A 449 31.53 -53.39 7.01
N ARG A 450 31.95 -53.84 8.20
CA ARG A 450 31.08 -54.59 9.11
C ARG A 450 29.86 -53.78 9.54
N ALA A 451 30.06 -52.50 9.86
CA ALA A 451 28.96 -51.59 10.20
C ALA A 451 27.98 -51.38 9.04
N LEU A 452 28.48 -51.30 7.80
CA LEU A 452 27.66 -51.17 6.60
C LEU A 452 26.72 -52.38 6.41
N LEU A 453 27.22 -53.57 6.74
CA LEU A 453 26.48 -54.82 6.67
C LEU A 453 25.68 -55.13 7.94
N ALA A 454 25.69 -54.23 8.92
CA ALA A 454 25.14 -54.44 10.27
C ALA A 454 25.65 -55.74 10.94
N MET A 455 26.87 -56.11 10.61
CA MET A 455 27.56 -57.24 11.22
C MET A 455 28.22 -56.82 12.52
N GLY A 456 28.11 -57.68 13.52
CA GLY A 456 28.92 -57.63 14.72
C GLY A 456 30.42 -57.85 14.40
N PRO A 457 31.31 -57.37 15.28
CA PRO A 457 32.74 -57.63 15.15
C PRO A 457 33.09 -59.12 15.16
N GLU A 458 32.25 -59.96 15.77
CA GLU A 458 32.45 -61.42 15.91
C GLU A 458 31.68 -62.24 14.86
N ASP A 459 30.91 -61.61 13.98
CA ASP A 459 30.18 -62.34 12.95
C ASP A 459 31.18 -62.91 11.94
N SER A 460 31.06 -64.22 11.68
CA SER A 460 31.96 -64.94 10.79
C SER A 460 31.83 -64.45 9.35
N LEU A 461 32.98 -64.26 8.70
CA LEU A 461 33.07 -63.92 7.27
C LEU A 461 33.08 -65.15 6.37
N GLU A 462 33.29 -66.36 6.92
CA GLU A 462 33.56 -67.59 6.15
C GLU A 462 32.45 -68.01 5.19
N THR A 463 31.23 -67.52 5.41
CA THR A 463 30.04 -67.85 4.62
C THR A 463 29.62 -66.73 3.67
N LEU A 464 30.32 -65.59 3.68
CA LEU A 464 29.93 -64.41 2.92
C LEU A 464 30.74 -64.28 1.63
N HIS A 465 30.02 -64.03 0.55
CA HIS A 465 30.56 -63.75 -0.76
C HIS A 465 30.47 -62.25 -1.06
N TYR A 466 31.42 -61.70 -1.81
CA TYR A 466 31.35 -60.30 -2.23
C TYR A 466 30.08 -60.01 -3.04
N ASP A 467 29.67 -60.97 -3.86
CA ASP A 467 28.47 -60.87 -4.70
C ASP A 467 27.17 -60.74 -3.89
N ASP A 468 27.13 -61.19 -2.63
CA ASP A 468 25.96 -61.05 -1.75
C ASP A 468 25.63 -59.57 -1.45
N PHE A 469 26.63 -58.71 -1.59
CA PHE A 469 26.52 -57.26 -1.36
C PHE A 469 26.33 -56.48 -2.66
N MET A 470 26.11 -57.15 -3.79
CA MET A 470 25.92 -56.51 -5.08
C MET A 470 24.44 -56.52 -5.49
N PRO A 471 23.89 -55.39 -5.97
CA PRO A 471 22.55 -55.37 -6.56
C PRO A 471 22.49 -56.25 -7.81
N ALA A 472 21.42 -57.06 -7.95
CA ALA A 472 21.27 -57.99 -9.08
C ALA A 472 21.37 -57.33 -10.48
N HIS A 473 21.01 -56.05 -10.60
CA HIS A 473 21.12 -55.31 -11.86
C HIS A 473 22.56 -54.86 -12.22
N ARG A 474 23.52 -54.99 -11.29
CA ARG A 474 24.93 -54.65 -11.48
C ARG A 474 25.83 -55.86 -11.76
N GLU A 475 25.33 -57.07 -11.57
CA GLU A 475 26.09 -58.32 -11.71
C GLU A 475 26.76 -58.46 -13.09
N ALA A 476 26.03 -58.17 -14.16
CA ALA A 476 26.57 -58.23 -15.52
C ALA A 476 27.70 -57.21 -15.73
N GLN A 477 27.59 -56.01 -15.15
CA GLN A 477 28.63 -54.99 -15.26
C GLN A 477 29.90 -55.40 -14.51
N VAL A 478 29.77 -56.01 -13.33
CA VAL A 478 30.93 -56.44 -12.55
C VAL A 478 31.68 -57.58 -13.26
N ARG A 479 30.96 -58.60 -13.72
CA ARG A 479 31.55 -59.76 -14.42
C ARG A 479 32.13 -59.40 -15.78
N ASP A 480 31.41 -58.61 -16.58
CA ASP A 480 31.76 -58.41 -17.98
C ASP A 480 32.67 -57.18 -18.19
N GLN A 481 32.79 -56.28 -17.20
CA GLN A 481 33.58 -55.05 -17.30
C GLN A 481 34.56 -54.84 -16.13
N ILE A 482 34.10 -54.85 -14.88
CA ILE A 482 34.92 -54.42 -13.73
C ILE A 482 36.03 -55.43 -13.41
N LEU A 483 35.69 -56.71 -13.22
CA LEU A 483 36.66 -57.76 -12.90
C LEU A 483 37.69 -57.97 -14.02
N PRO A 484 37.30 -58.11 -15.32
CA PRO A 484 38.27 -58.24 -16.40
C PRO A 484 39.21 -57.04 -16.49
N THR A 485 38.72 -55.82 -16.26
CA THR A 485 39.54 -54.60 -16.28
C THR A 485 40.52 -54.56 -15.12
N ALA A 486 40.08 -54.91 -13.90
CA ALA A 486 40.95 -54.97 -12.73
C ALA A 486 42.03 -56.05 -12.90
N ILE A 487 41.67 -57.23 -13.40
CA ILE A 487 42.62 -58.33 -13.65
C ILE A 487 43.62 -57.93 -14.74
N ALA A 488 43.20 -57.27 -15.81
CA ALA A 488 44.11 -56.83 -16.86
C ALA A 488 45.07 -55.73 -16.39
N ASN A 489 44.59 -54.76 -15.60
CA ASN A 489 45.34 -53.55 -15.25
C ASN A 489 45.94 -53.55 -13.84
N GLY A 490 45.66 -54.57 -13.02
CA GLY A 490 46.05 -54.66 -11.61
C GLY A 490 45.20 -53.84 -10.65
N ILE A 491 44.42 -52.89 -11.17
CA ILE A 491 43.51 -52.04 -10.39
C ILE A 491 42.31 -51.60 -11.25
N TRP A 492 41.16 -51.42 -10.61
CA TRP A 492 40.00 -50.73 -11.18
C TRP A 492 39.49 -49.69 -10.18
N VAL A 493 39.02 -48.55 -10.69
CA VAL A 493 38.39 -47.49 -9.89
C VAL A 493 37.16 -46.99 -10.63
N GLY A 494 36.02 -46.92 -9.94
CA GLY A 494 34.80 -46.39 -10.53
C GLY A 494 33.64 -46.30 -9.56
N GLU A 495 32.56 -45.66 -10.01
CA GLU A 495 31.33 -45.54 -9.24
C GLU A 495 30.42 -46.74 -9.51
N THR A 496 29.98 -47.40 -8.45
CA THR A 496 29.02 -48.50 -8.51
C THR A 496 28.06 -48.42 -7.34
N SER A 497 27.16 -49.40 -7.23
CA SER A 497 26.28 -49.53 -6.09
C SER A 497 26.45 -50.87 -5.40
N VAL A 498 26.35 -50.83 -4.07
CA VAL A 498 26.41 -51.99 -3.18
C VAL A 498 25.19 -51.99 -2.27
N LEU A 499 24.81 -53.16 -1.77
CA LEU A 499 23.73 -53.36 -0.83
C LEU A 499 24.26 -53.26 0.60
N ALA A 500 23.77 -52.27 1.34
CA ALA A 500 23.93 -52.19 2.78
C ALA A 500 22.90 -53.08 3.49
N SER A 501 23.01 -53.19 4.81
CA SER A 501 22.08 -53.95 5.63
C SER A 501 20.61 -53.62 5.35
N GLY A 502 19.76 -54.66 5.39
CA GLY A 502 18.33 -54.54 5.07
C GLY A 502 18.01 -54.35 3.58
N GLY A 503 18.98 -54.59 2.68
CA GLY A 503 18.79 -54.47 1.23
C GLY A 503 18.80 -53.03 0.71
N ARG A 504 19.30 -52.08 1.50
CA ARG A 504 19.39 -50.67 1.11
C ARG A 504 20.56 -50.48 0.15
N GLU A 505 20.26 -50.17 -1.10
CA GLU A 505 21.28 -49.82 -2.08
C GLU A 505 21.92 -48.46 -1.76
N ILE A 506 23.26 -48.42 -1.78
CA ILE A 506 24.06 -47.21 -1.61
C ILE A 506 25.02 -47.05 -2.80
N THR A 507 25.37 -45.82 -3.13
CA THR A 507 26.33 -45.53 -4.20
C THR A 507 27.72 -45.37 -3.60
N VAL A 508 28.69 -46.12 -4.11
CA VAL A 508 30.06 -46.09 -3.65
C VAL A 508 31.03 -45.76 -4.77
N SER A 509 32.10 -45.06 -4.43
CA SER A 509 33.33 -45.03 -5.22
C SER A 509 34.17 -46.23 -4.79
N GLU A 510 34.29 -47.23 -5.65
CA GLU A 510 35.00 -48.47 -5.37
C GLU A 510 36.36 -48.49 -6.08
N MET A 511 37.37 -48.96 -5.36
CA MET A 511 38.69 -49.29 -5.86
C MET A 511 38.95 -50.76 -5.59
N LEU A 512 39.20 -51.52 -6.65
CA LEU A 512 39.52 -52.95 -6.61
C LEU A 512 40.99 -53.13 -7.01
N ILE A 513 41.80 -53.70 -6.12
CA ILE A 513 43.24 -53.95 -6.31
C ILE A 513 43.47 -55.45 -6.38
N VAL A 514 44.27 -55.90 -7.35
CA VAL A 514 44.61 -57.32 -7.53
C VAL A 514 45.97 -57.61 -6.91
N HIS A 515 46.03 -58.52 -5.94
CA HIS A 515 47.28 -59.05 -5.41
C HIS A 515 47.60 -60.36 -6.10
N ARG A 516 48.86 -60.51 -6.54
CA ARG A 516 49.33 -61.70 -7.26
C ARG A 516 50.41 -62.41 -6.47
N ASP A 517 50.42 -63.73 -6.57
CA ASP A 517 51.50 -64.55 -6.04
C ASP A 517 52.76 -64.47 -6.91
N GLU A 518 53.82 -65.17 -6.50
CA GLU A 518 55.09 -65.25 -7.22
C GLU A 518 54.97 -65.82 -8.65
N ASN A 519 53.87 -66.53 -8.97
CA ASN A 519 53.58 -67.14 -10.27
C ASN A 519 52.66 -66.29 -11.16
N GLN A 520 52.42 -65.01 -10.81
CA GLN A 520 51.51 -64.09 -11.50
C GLN A 520 50.03 -64.49 -11.46
N GLN A 521 49.66 -65.49 -10.66
CA GLN A 521 48.27 -65.87 -10.44
C GLN A 521 47.63 -64.90 -9.43
N VAL A 522 46.34 -64.64 -9.57
CA VAL A 522 45.63 -63.81 -8.60
C VAL A 522 45.55 -64.57 -7.27
N GLU A 523 46.12 -63.97 -6.22
CA GLU A 523 46.13 -64.53 -4.87
C GLU A 523 44.93 -64.01 -4.07
N THR A 524 44.69 -62.69 -4.10
CA THR A 524 43.55 -62.05 -3.44
C THR A 524 43.18 -60.75 -4.15
N PHE A 525 42.00 -60.22 -3.86
CA PHE A 525 41.63 -58.85 -4.20
C PHE A 525 41.46 -58.02 -2.94
N SER A 526 41.91 -56.76 -2.95
CA SER A 526 41.53 -55.77 -1.95
C SER A 526 40.52 -54.80 -2.53
N VAL A 527 39.45 -54.57 -1.78
CA VAL A 527 38.38 -53.64 -2.16
C VAL A 527 38.38 -52.49 -1.17
N VAL A 528 38.43 -51.26 -1.67
CA VAL A 528 38.21 -50.05 -0.89
C VAL A 528 36.99 -49.33 -1.45
N MET A 529 35.96 -49.13 -0.63
CA MET A 529 34.72 -48.46 -1.04
C MET A 529 34.42 -47.26 -0.14
N ARG A 530 34.16 -46.11 -0.76
CA ARG A 530 33.70 -44.90 -0.06
C ARG A 530 32.23 -44.62 -0.40
N ASP A 531 31.39 -44.42 0.61
CA ASP A 531 30.02 -43.94 0.40
C ASP A 531 30.05 -42.48 -0.07
N VAL A 532 29.54 -42.23 -1.29
CA VAL A 532 29.47 -40.90 -1.92
C VAL A 532 28.04 -40.39 -2.04
N THR A 533 27.08 -41.05 -1.39
CA THR A 533 25.64 -40.76 -1.51
C THR A 533 25.30 -39.32 -1.10
N GLN A 534 25.85 -38.82 0.01
CA GLN A 534 25.55 -37.48 0.53
C GLN A 534 26.20 -36.36 -0.31
N GLU A 535 27.41 -36.59 -0.82
CA GLU A 535 28.14 -35.64 -1.66
C GLU A 535 27.45 -35.47 -3.02
N LEU A 536 27.06 -36.58 -3.66
CA LEU A 536 26.28 -36.55 -4.90
C LEU A 536 24.90 -35.90 -4.71
N ARG A 537 24.19 -36.16 -3.60
CA ARG A 537 22.92 -35.48 -3.27
C ARG A 537 23.10 -33.98 -3.11
N SER A 538 24.13 -33.53 -2.40
CA SER A 538 24.38 -32.10 -2.18
C SER A 538 24.71 -31.38 -3.49
N ARG A 539 25.48 -32.04 -4.36
CA ARG A 539 25.78 -31.57 -5.71
C ARG A 539 24.53 -31.48 -6.59
N MET A 540 23.66 -32.49 -6.54
CA MET A 540 22.40 -32.50 -7.27
C MET A 540 21.39 -31.46 -6.73
N GLU A 541 21.33 -31.26 -5.41
CA GLU A 541 20.48 -30.24 -4.78
C GLU A 541 20.93 -28.82 -5.15
N LEU A 542 22.24 -28.57 -5.19
CA LEU A 542 22.78 -27.30 -5.67
C LEU A 542 22.42 -27.07 -7.15
N GLN A 543 22.63 -28.06 -8.01
CA GLN A 543 22.24 -27.99 -9.43
C GLN A 543 20.74 -27.80 -9.62
N ARG A 544 19.91 -28.45 -8.79
CA ARG A 544 18.46 -28.30 -8.80
C ARG A 544 18.04 -26.90 -8.36
N SER A 545 18.66 -26.36 -7.29
CA SER A 545 18.43 -25.01 -6.81
C SER A 545 18.79 -23.96 -7.86
N GLU A 546 19.96 -24.09 -8.50
CA GLU A 546 20.38 -23.23 -9.61
C GLU A 546 19.41 -23.29 -10.80
N SER A 547 18.95 -24.49 -11.16
CA SER A 547 18.00 -24.67 -12.27
C SER A 547 16.64 -24.04 -11.95
N ILE A 548 16.14 -24.19 -10.73
CA ILE A 548 14.88 -23.56 -10.28
C ILE A 548 15.00 -22.04 -10.30
N LEU A 549 16.09 -21.46 -9.78
CA LEU A 549 16.31 -20.01 -9.80
C LEU A 549 16.35 -19.45 -11.23
N LYS A 550 17.00 -20.16 -12.16
CA LYS A 550 17.01 -19.81 -13.60
C LYS A 550 15.59 -19.82 -14.20
N ILE A 551 14.80 -20.86 -13.93
CA ILE A 551 13.42 -20.98 -14.43
C ILE A 551 12.52 -19.87 -13.85
N VAL A 552 12.60 -19.62 -12.54
CA VAL A 552 11.81 -18.57 -11.89
C VAL A 552 12.18 -17.19 -12.47
N ALA A 553 13.47 -16.88 -12.59
CA ALA A 553 13.91 -15.62 -13.19
C ALA A 553 13.45 -15.46 -14.65
N ALA A 554 13.50 -16.52 -15.45
CA ALA A 554 13.10 -16.51 -16.87
C ALA A 554 11.58 -16.34 -17.06
N THR A 555 10.76 -16.90 -16.17
CA THR A 555 9.28 -16.93 -16.32
C THR A 555 8.56 -15.74 -15.68
N LEU A 556 9.26 -14.88 -14.95
CA LEU A 556 8.65 -13.67 -14.38
C LEU A 556 8.13 -12.75 -15.49
N PRO A 557 6.86 -12.29 -15.43
CA PRO A 557 6.32 -11.34 -16.40
C PRO A 557 6.88 -9.91 -16.24
N ALA A 558 7.70 -9.66 -15.21
CA ALA A 558 8.42 -8.39 -15.03
C ALA A 558 9.65 -8.32 -15.94
N LEU A 559 10.04 -7.13 -16.38
CA LEU A 559 11.29 -6.95 -17.13
C LEU A 559 12.47 -7.01 -16.15
N VAL A 560 13.30 -8.06 -16.25
CA VAL A 560 14.43 -8.28 -15.35
C VAL A 560 15.73 -8.35 -16.14
N ALA A 561 16.71 -7.55 -15.73
CA ALA A 561 18.07 -7.63 -16.22
C ALA A 561 19.08 -7.54 -15.08
N VAL A 562 20.21 -8.24 -15.20
CA VAL A 562 21.37 -8.10 -14.32
C VAL A 562 22.49 -7.50 -15.15
N ILE A 563 23.07 -6.41 -14.64
CA ILE A 563 24.06 -5.60 -15.33
C ILE A 563 25.30 -5.50 -14.44
N ASP A 564 26.49 -5.69 -15.00
CA ASP A 564 27.75 -5.59 -14.26
C ASP A 564 28.19 -4.14 -14.00
N ASN A 565 29.34 -3.99 -13.33
CA ASN A 565 29.93 -2.69 -13.03
C ASN A 565 30.51 -1.94 -14.25
N LEU A 566 30.62 -2.60 -15.41
CA LEU A 566 30.98 -2.02 -16.71
C LEU A 566 29.74 -1.78 -17.57
N GLU A 567 28.56 -1.85 -16.97
CA GLU A 567 27.25 -1.65 -17.61
C GLU A 567 26.92 -2.69 -18.67
N ARG A 568 27.49 -3.89 -18.59
CA ARG A 568 27.23 -4.99 -19.51
C ARG A 568 26.15 -5.91 -18.97
N TYR A 569 25.24 -6.37 -19.85
CA TYR A 569 24.22 -7.34 -19.46
C TYR A 569 24.86 -8.71 -19.15
N LEU A 570 24.64 -9.20 -17.93
CA LEU A 570 25.01 -10.54 -17.47
C LEU A 570 23.84 -11.53 -17.57
N PHE A 571 22.62 -11.03 -17.44
CA PHE A 571 21.40 -11.82 -17.53
C PHE A 571 20.23 -10.93 -17.95
N THR A 572 19.32 -11.51 -18.71
CA THR A 572 18.00 -10.95 -19.02
C THR A 572 16.98 -12.07 -19.01
N ASN A 573 15.73 -11.76 -18.67
CA ASN A 573 14.64 -12.71 -18.84
C ASN A 573 13.91 -12.51 -20.18
N ASP A 574 13.10 -13.49 -20.57
CA ASP A 574 12.38 -13.47 -21.86
C ASP A 574 11.52 -12.21 -22.05
N ALA A 575 10.99 -11.67 -20.95
CA ALA A 575 10.20 -10.43 -20.99
C ALA A 575 11.07 -9.23 -21.37
N TYR A 576 12.28 -9.12 -20.81
CA TYR A 576 13.25 -8.08 -21.14
C TYR A 576 13.72 -8.19 -22.60
N ASP A 577 14.04 -9.40 -23.06
CA ASP A 577 14.52 -9.63 -24.44
C ASP A 577 13.49 -9.19 -25.48
N ARG A 578 12.22 -9.55 -25.28
CA ARG A 578 11.10 -9.10 -26.14
C ARG A 578 10.92 -7.59 -26.13
N TRP A 579 11.14 -6.94 -24.98
CA TRP A 579 10.99 -5.49 -24.84
C TRP A 579 12.10 -4.72 -25.54
N VAL A 580 13.36 -5.16 -25.39
CA VAL A 580 14.50 -4.55 -26.13
C VAL A 580 14.43 -4.89 -27.62
N GLY A 581 13.83 -6.03 -27.99
CA GLY A 581 13.71 -6.47 -29.38
C GLY A 581 14.99 -7.09 -29.94
N LEU A 582 15.91 -7.52 -29.06
CA LEU A 582 17.15 -8.18 -29.44
C LEU A 582 17.15 -9.65 -28.95
N PRO A 583 17.72 -10.59 -29.73
CA PRO A 583 17.93 -11.97 -29.28
C PRO A 583 18.78 -12.05 -28.01
N HIS A 584 18.45 -12.98 -27.11
CA HIS A 584 19.09 -13.18 -25.81
C HIS A 584 20.63 -13.27 -25.91
N ASP A 585 21.12 -14.09 -26.84
CA ASP A 585 22.54 -14.36 -27.09
C ASP A 585 23.32 -13.12 -27.55
N ARG A 586 22.64 -12.17 -28.20
CA ARG A 586 23.24 -10.89 -28.60
C ARG A 586 23.21 -9.83 -27.50
N LEU A 587 22.27 -9.94 -26.57
CA LEU A 587 22.06 -8.94 -25.52
C LEU A 587 23.12 -9.06 -24.43
N LEU A 588 23.50 -10.29 -24.07
CA LEU A 588 24.55 -10.56 -23.10
C LEU A 588 25.89 -9.96 -23.55
N GLY A 589 26.55 -9.23 -22.64
CA GLY A 589 27.83 -8.58 -22.88
C GLY A 589 27.75 -7.21 -23.58
N LEU A 590 26.61 -6.84 -24.19
CA LEU A 590 26.39 -5.47 -24.68
C LEU A 590 26.27 -4.49 -23.53
N THR A 591 26.68 -3.24 -23.77
CA THR A 591 26.46 -2.18 -22.79
C THR A 591 25.00 -1.71 -22.79
N VAL A 592 24.50 -1.20 -21.67
CA VAL A 592 23.16 -0.58 -21.59
C VAL A 592 22.97 0.49 -22.68
N ARG A 593 24.03 1.25 -22.99
CA ARG A 593 24.01 2.27 -24.03
C ARG A 593 23.83 1.69 -25.42
N ASP A 594 24.50 0.60 -25.74
CA ASP A 594 24.42 -0.05 -27.05
C ASP A 594 23.07 -0.74 -27.26
N ALA A 595 22.51 -1.35 -26.19
CA ALA A 595 21.23 -2.04 -26.26
C ALA A 595 20.03 -1.08 -26.36
N LEU A 596 20.00 -0.01 -25.57
CA LEU A 596 18.85 0.90 -25.49
C LEU A 596 18.99 2.17 -26.36
N GLY A 597 20.19 2.43 -26.89
CA GLY A 597 20.50 3.64 -27.64
C GLY A 597 20.81 4.87 -26.78
N ALA A 598 21.47 5.86 -27.39
CA ALA A 598 22.05 7.00 -26.67
C ALA A 598 21.04 7.89 -25.95
N ALA A 599 19.87 8.15 -26.54
CA ALA A 599 18.83 9.01 -25.93
C ALA A 599 18.28 8.39 -24.64
N SER A 600 17.86 7.13 -24.73
CA SER A 600 17.43 6.28 -23.63
C SER A 600 18.48 6.13 -22.53
N TYR A 601 19.74 5.97 -22.91
CA TYR A 601 20.84 5.87 -21.97
C TYR A 601 21.05 7.19 -21.20
N ASN A 602 21.05 8.33 -21.90
CA ASN A 602 21.27 9.63 -21.27
C ASN A 602 20.23 9.98 -20.20
N GLN A 603 18.97 9.57 -20.39
CA GLN A 603 17.92 9.73 -19.36
C GLN A 603 18.21 8.89 -18.11
N ARG A 604 18.80 7.70 -18.28
CA ARG A 604 19.06 6.72 -17.22
C ARG A 604 20.44 6.86 -16.57
N ARG A 605 21.39 7.55 -17.22
CA ARG A 605 22.81 7.65 -16.80
C ARG A 605 22.96 8.00 -15.31
N LYS A 606 22.27 9.04 -14.84
CA LYS A 606 22.35 9.47 -13.43
C LYS A 606 21.90 8.39 -12.44
N HIS A 607 20.95 7.54 -12.86
CA HIS A 607 20.41 6.46 -12.03
C HIS A 607 21.34 5.24 -12.05
N ILE A 608 21.94 4.94 -13.20
CA ILE A 608 22.97 3.89 -13.35
C ILE A 608 24.18 4.24 -12.47
N GLU A 609 24.67 5.48 -12.53
CA GLU A 609 25.79 5.96 -11.70
C GLU A 609 25.49 5.83 -10.20
N ALA A 610 24.28 6.20 -9.77
CA ALA A 610 23.86 6.05 -8.38
C ALA A 610 23.78 4.57 -7.94
N ALA A 611 23.29 3.69 -8.82
CA ALA A 611 23.28 2.25 -8.57
C ALA A 611 24.70 1.70 -8.43
N LEU A 612 25.62 2.07 -9.33
CA LEU A 612 27.02 1.66 -9.25
C LEU A 612 27.76 2.24 -8.04
N ALA A 613 27.32 3.38 -7.50
CA ALA A 613 27.77 3.91 -6.21
C ALA A 613 27.20 3.15 -4.99
N GLY A 614 26.35 2.15 -5.21
CA GLY A 614 25.76 1.30 -4.18
C GLY A 614 24.43 1.82 -3.63
N GLN A 615 23.77 2.76 -4.30
CA GLN A 615 22.46 3.28 -3.91
C GLN A 615 21.33 2.57 -4.67
N ARG A 616 20.29 2.12 -3.97
CA ARG A 616 19.05 1.69 -4.62
C ARG A 616 18.32 2.92 -5.15
N VAL A 617 17.93 2.91 -6.42
CA VAL A 617 17.19 4.01 -7.06
C VAL A 617 15.92 3.50 -7.71
N MET A 618 14.88 4.34 -7.69
CA MET A 618 13.58 4.08 -8.31
C MET A 618 13.14 5.35 -9.04
N PHE A 619 12.71 5.20 -10.28
CA PHE A 619 12.34 6.34 -11.13
C PHE A 619 11.36 5.92 -12.23
N GLU A 620 10.56 6.87 -12.69
CA GLU A 620 9.70 6.68 -13.86
C GLU A 620 10.46 7.03 -15.14
N SER A 621 10.24 6.27 -16.20
CA SER A 621 10.78 6.48 -17.53
C SER A 621 9.64 6.47 -18.54
N GLU A 622 9.62 7.46 -19.41
CA GLU A 622 8.69 7.53 -20.55
C GLU A 622 9.41 7.01 -21.80
N LEU A 623 8.73 6.15 -22.55
CA LEU A 623 9.18 5.66 -23.86
C LEU A 623 8.15 6.11 -24.91
N ASP A 624 8.63 6.85 -25.91
CA ASP A 624 7.87 7.31 -27.08
C ASP A 624 6.50 7.97 -26.77
N SER A 625 6.39 8.68 -25.65
CA SER A 625 5.18 9.38 -25.17
C SER A 625 3.89 8.57 -25.10
N THR A 626 4.01 7.25 -25.13
CA THR A 626 2.88 6.33 -25.16
C THR A 626 3.01 5.19 -24.17
N GLN A 627 4.22 4.93 -23.67
CA GLN A 627 4.52 3.91 -22.68
C GLN A 627 5.25 4.51 -21.47
N TYR A 628 4.86 4.06 -20.28
CA TYR A 628 5.42 4.51 -19.01
C TYR A 628 5.92 3.30 -18.23
N PHE A 629 7.17 3.37 -17.77
CA PHE A 629 7.78 2.32 -16.96
C PHE A 629 8.22 2.88 -15.61
N GLU A 630 7.95 2.15 -14.53
CA GLU A 630 8.63 2.34 -13.25
C GLU A 630 9.85 1.41 -13.21
N ILE A 631 11.04 1.98 -13.03
CA ILE A 631 12.31 1.28 -13.08
C ILE A 631 12.97 1.35 -11.70
N THR A 632 13.37 0.20 -11.17
CA THR A 632 14.17 0.08 -9.95
C THR A 632 15.52 -0.54 -10.26
N TYR A 633 16.60 0.12 -9.83
CA TYR A 633 17.95 -0.45 -9.83
C TYR A 633 18.37 -0.82 -8.42
N ILE A 634 18.76 -2.09 -8.23
CA ILE A 634 19.18 -2.67 -6.96
C ILE A 634 20.65 -3.11 -7.07
N PRO A 635 21.60 -2.43 -6.42
CA PRO A 635 23.00 -2.82 -6.49
C PRO A 635 23.26 -4.12 -5.72
N PHE A 636 24.16 -4.95 -6.26
CA PHE A 636 24.66 -6.14 -5.57
C PHE A 636 26.19 -6.10 -5.45
N ARG A 637 26.71 -6.73 -4.40
CA ARG A 637 28.13 -6.71 -4.06
C ARG A 637 28.76 -8.07 -4.30
N SER A 638 30.04 -8.04 -4.69
CA SER A 638 30.91 -9.20 -4.73
C SER A 638 31.33 -9.62 -3.31
N ALA A 639 31.91 -10.81 -3.16
CA ALA A 639 32.42 -11.33 -1.89
C ALA A 639 33.49 -10.42 -1.23
N ASP A 640 34.18 -9.59 -2.03
CA ASP A 640 35.15 -8.58 -1.57
C ASP A 640 34.50 -7.27 -1.08
N GLY A 641 33.17 -7.18 -1.09
CA GLY A 641 32.41 -6.01 -0.63
C GLY A 641 32.27 -4.87 -1.65
N ARG A 642 32.88 -4.98 -2.85
CA ARG A 642 32.74 -3.99 -3.93
C ARG A 642 31.41 -4.18 -4.67
N VAL A 643 30.84 -3.09 -5.21
CA VAL A 643 29.64 -3.18 -6.05
C VAL A 643 30.01 -3.88 -7.36
N ALA A 644 29.43 -5.05 -7.60
CA ALA A 644 29.71 -5.89 -8.76
C ALA A 644 28.79 -5.55 -9.95
N GLY A 645 27.68 -4.86 -9.68
CA GLY A 645 26.68 -4.50 -10.67
C GLY A 645 25.35 -4.13 -10.01
N PHE A 646 24.28 -4.16 -10.80
CA PHE A 646 22.92 -3.93 -10.31
C PHE A 646 21.88 -4.79 -11.06
N VAL A 647 20.78 -5.07 -10.38
CA VAL A 647 19.58 -5.68 -10.97
C VAL A 647 18.64 -4.56 -11.38
N ALA A 648 18.22 -4.57 -12.64
CA ALA A 648 17.19 -3.72 -13.17
C ALA A 648 15.84 -4.45 -13.21
N LEU A 649 14.87 -3.89 -12.50
CA LEU A 649 13.47 -4.32 -12.52
C LEU A 649 12.66 -3.21 -13.17
N SER A 650 11.90 -3.51 -14.22
CA SER A 650 11.01 -2.53 -14.86
C SER A 650 9.58 -3.05 -14.94
N GLN A 651 8.63 -2.21 -14.53
CA GLN A 651 7.21 -2.48 -14.55
C GLN A 651 6.50 -1.50 -15.47
N ASP A 652 5.66 -2.01 -16.37
CA ASP A 652 4.80 -1.18 -17.20
C ASP A 652 3.66 -0.57 -16.35
N ILE A 653 3.61 0.75 -16.27
CA ILE A 653 2.59 1.54 -15.57
C ILE A 653 1.71 2.35 -16.54
N THR A 654 1.76 2.05 -17.84
CA THR A 654 1.05 2.79 -18.90
C THR A 654 -0.44 2.84 -18.68
N THR A 655 -1.07 1.71 -18.35
CA THR A 655 -2.52 1.63 -18.08
C THR A 655 -2.91 2.51 -16.90
N HIS A 656 -2.09 2.52 -15.84
CA HIS A 656 -2.32 3.33 -14.65
C HIS A 656 -2.25 4.83 -14.98
N LYS A 657 -1.21 5.27 -15.71
CA LYS A 657 -1.06 6.67 -16.13
C LYS A 657 -2.19 7.11 -17.06
N ARG A 658 -2.61 6.28 -18.03
CA ARG A 658 -3.74 6.59 -18.92
C ARG A 658 -5.07 6.70 -18.16
N GLN A 659 -5.31 5.86 -17.17
CA GLN A 659 -6.51 5.94 -16.33
C GLN A 659 -6.50 7.21 -15.47
N GLN A 660 -5.35 7.53 -14.87
CA GLN A 660 -5.18 8.76 -14.11
C GLN A 660 -5.43 10.00 -14.97
N GLN A 661 -4.91 10.04 -16.21
CA GLN A 661 -5.15 11.14 -17.13
C GLN A 661 -6.63 11.24 -17.54
N LYS A 662 -7.27 10.11 -17.86
CA LYS A 662 -8.72 10.09 -18.18
C LYS A 662 -9.59 10.60 -17.02
N LEU A 663 -9.21 10.28 -15.78
CA LEU A 663 -9.93 10.78 -14.59
C LEU A 663 -9.74 12.29 -14.40
N LEU A 664 -8.55 12.81 -14.69
CA LEU A 664 -8.29 14.26 -14.68
C LEU A 664 -9.08 14.98 -15.79
N ASP A 665 -9.07 14.44 -17.01
CA ASP A 665 -9.79 15.01 -18.15
C ASP A 665 -11.31 14.98 -17.94
N ALA A 666 -11.86 13.88 -17.42
CA ALA A 666 -13.29 13.74 -17.11
C ALA A 666 -13.75 14.68 -15.98
N SER A 667 -12.85 15.08 -15.07
CA SER A 667 -13.15 16.01 -13.99
C SER A 667 -13.23 17.47 -14.47
N GLN A 668 -12.56 17.81 -15.58
CA GLN A 668 -12.40 19.20 -16.04
C GLN A 668 -13.13 19.53 -17.34
N THR A 669 -13.71 18.55 -18.03
CA THR A 669 -14.41 18.73 -19.32
C THR A 669 -15.91 18.49 -19.20
N ASP A 670 -16.69 19.22 -20.01
CA ASP A 670 -18.12 19.02 -20.19
C ASP A 670 -18.34 17.85 -21.13
N THR A 671 -19.01 16.81 -20.67
CA THR A 671 -19.17 15.55 -21.42
C THR A 671 -20.03 15.68 -22.67
N LEU A 672 -20.88 16.71 -22.73
CA LEU A 672 -21.76 16.94 -23.87
C LEU A 672 -21.05 17.70 -24.99
N THR A 673 -20.35 18.79 -24.67
CA THR A 673 -19.77 19.72 -25.66
C THR A 673 -18.27 19.53 -25.88
N GLY A 674 -17.57 18.84 -24.98
CA GLY A 674 -16.10 18.67 -25.04
C GLY A 674 -15.29 19.91 -24.64
N THR A 675 -15.96 21.02 -24.30
CA THR A 675 -15.29 22.21 -23.72
C THR A 675 -14.94 21.97 -22.25
N LEU A 676 -14.29 22.93 -21.58
CA LEU A 676 -14.13 22.82 -20.13
C LEU A 676 -15.48 22.86 -19.43
N ASN A 677 -15.62 22.11 -18.33
CA ASN A 677 -16.73 22.27 -17.41
C ASN A 677 -16.41 23.37 -16.38
N ARG A 678 -17.32 23.60 -15.43
CA ARG A 678 -17.13 24.62 -14.40
C ARG A 678 -15.86 24.44 -13.56
N ALA A 679 -15.51 23.21 -13.18
CA ALA A 679 -14.29 22.94 -12.41
C ALA A 679 -13.02 23.23 -13.24
N GLY A 680 -13.03 22.85 -14.52
CA GLY A 680 -11.94 23.17 -15.46
C GLY A 680 -11.82 24.67 -15.72
N PHE A 681 -12.94 25.38 -15.85
CA PHE A 681 -12.99 26.83 -15.97
C PHE A 681 -12.36 27.52 -14.76
N ASP A 682 -12.80 27.18 -13.55
CA ASP A 682 -12.34 27.80 -12.30
C ASP A 682 -10.81 27.69 -12.16
N LEU A 683 -10.25 26.52 -12.47
CA LEU A 683 -8.80 26.32 -12.47
C LEU A 683 -8.08 27.24 -13.47
N ARG A 684 -8.56 27.25 -14.72
CA ARG A 684 -7.91 27.99 -15.82
C ARG A 684 -8.02 29.51 -15.66
N ILE A 685 -9.13 30.02 -15.15
CA ILE A 685 -9.29 31.46 -14.91
C ILE A 685 -8.43 31.94 -13.73
N HIS A 686 -8.26 31.12 -12.70
CA HIS A 686 -7.33 31.41 -11.61
C HIS A 686 -5.88 31.53 -12.12
N ASP A 687 -5.44 30.58 -12.94
CA ASP A 687 -4.11 30.62 -13.57
C ASP A 687 -3.95 31.82 -14.51
N ALA A 688 -4.97 32.14 -15.30
CA ALA A 688 -4.95 33.27 -16.22
C ALA A 688 -4.88 34.62 -15.48
N LEU A 689 -5.62 34.78 -14.37
CA LEU A 689 -5.52 35.96 -13.52
C LEU A 689 -4.16 36.09 -12.85
N GLY A 690 -3.57 34.97 -12.39
CA GLY A 690 -2.22 34.96 -11.83
C GLY A 690 -1.16 35.42 -12.83
N ARG A 691 -1.20 34.88 -14.05
CA ARG A 691 -0.30 35.29 -15.15
C ARG A 691 -0.51 36.75 -15.53
N ALA A 692 -1.75 37.20 -15.67
CA ALA A 692 -2.06 38.59 -16.00
C ALA A 692 -1.52 39.60 -14.96
N ARG A 693 -1.51 39.24 -13.67
CA ARG A 693 -0.88 40.07 -12.62
C ARG A 693 0.63 40.14 -12.75
N HIS A 694 1.27 39.00 -13.04
CA HIS A 694 2.73 38.92 -13.15
C HIS A 694 3.23 39.67 -14.39
N GLU A 695 2.53 39.52 -15.52
CA GLU A 695 2.91 40.11 -16.81
C GLU A 695 2.33 41.51 -17.03
N GLN A 696 1.53 42.03 -16.08
CA GLN A 696 0.80 43.31 -16.19
C GLN A 696 -0.04 43.41 -17.47
N ASN A 697 -0.71 42.30 -17.80
CA ASN A 697 -1.54 42.19 -19.00
C ASN A 697 -3.03 42.36 -18.66
N LEU A 698 -3.80 42.85 -19.64
CA LEU A 698 -5.26 42.91 -19.54
C LEU A 698 -5.86 41.51 -19.79
N LEU A 699 -6.74 41.10 -18.88
CA LEU A 699 -7.55 39.89 -19.02
C LEU A 699 -9.02 40.28 -19.22
N ALA A 700 -9.70 39.57 -20.11
CA ALA A 700 -11.13 39.74 -20.33
C ALA A 700 -11.89 38.43 -20.08
N LEU A 701 -13.02 38.53 -19.39
CA LEU A 701 -13.98 37.45 -19.19
C LEU A 701 -15.26 37.79 -19.94
N LEU A 702 -15.78 36.82 -20.71
CA LEU A 702 -17.04 36.91 -21.39
C LEU A 702 -17.97 35.82 -20.85
N CYS A 703 -19.09 36.21 -20.25
CA CYS A 703 -20.20 35.29 -19.99
C CYS A 703 -21.17 35.34 -21.17
N ILE A 704 -21.62 34.18 -21.64
CA ILE A 704 -22.37 34.02 -22.88
C ILE A 704 -23.61 33.17 -22.56
N ASP A 705 -24.76 33.59 -23.07
CA ASP A 705 -26.02 32.85 -22.95
C ASP A 705 -26.66 32.71 -24.34
N LEU A 706 -27.13 31.52 -24.67
CA LEU A 706 -27.84 31.30 -25.93
C LEU A 706 -29.29 31.81 -25.82
N ASP A 707 -29.62 32.81 -26.62
CA ASP A 707 -30.89 33.52 -26.50
C ASP A 707 -32.07 32.62 -26.85
N ARG A 708 -33.01 32.42 -25.91
CA ARG A 708 -34.21 31.59 -26.15
C ARG A 708 -33.87 30.11 -26.42
N PHE A 709 -32.84 29.55 -25.77
CA PHE A 709 -32.55 28.13 -25.85
C PHE A 709 -33.68 27.22 -25.32
N LYS A 710 -34.35 27.60 -24.23
CA LYS A 710 -35.43 26.80 -23.62
C LYS A 710 -36.58 26.46 -24.60
N PRO A 711 -37.16 27.42 -25.35
CA PRO A 711 -38.11 27.11 -26.43
C PRO A 711 -37.62 26.07 -27.44
N VAL A 712 -36.33 26.03 -27.77
CA VAL A 712 -35.78 25.00 -28.68
C VAL A 712 -35.92 23.61 -28.07
N ASN A 713 -35.62 23.45 -26.77
CA ASN A 713 -35.84 22.17 -26.08
C ASN A 713 -37.32 21.81 -26.00
N ASP A 714 -38.18 22.79 -25.78
CA ASP A 714 -39.62 22.58 -25.62
C ASP A 714 -40.29 22.22 -26.96
N GLU A 715 -39.86 22.80 -28.08
CA GLU A 715 -40.43 22.61 -29.42
C GLU A 715 -39.79 21.44 -30.19
N HIS A 716 -38.48 21.22 -30.04
CA HIS A 716 -37.70 20.26 -30.83
C HIS A 716 -37.11 19.10 -29.99
N GLY A 717 -37.30 19.12 -28.67
CA GLY A 717 -36.83 18.10 -27.75
C GLY A 717 -35.37 18.26 -27.31
N HIS A 718 -35.01 17.59 -26.22
CA HIS A 718 -33.68 17.69 -25.62
C HIS A 718 -32.54 17.24 -26.52
N ALA A 719 -32.77 16.28 -27.42
CA ALA A 719 -31.74 15.83 -28.37
C ALA A 719 -31.33 16.94 -29.34
N ALA A 720 -32.29 17.72 -29.84
CA ALA A 720 -32.03 18.87 -30.70
C ALA A 720 -31.32 20.00 -29.93
N GLY A 721 -31.69 20.24 -28.67
CA GLY A 721 -30.98 21.17 -27.80
C GLY A 721 -29.53 20.74 -27.51
N ASP A 722 -29.30 19.46 -27.26
CA ASP A 722 -27.96 18.90 -27.06
C ASP A 722 -27.09 19.05 -28.32
N ALA A 723 -27.66 18.80 -29.50
CA ALA A 723 -26.99 19.01 -30.77
C ALA A 723 -26.69 20.50 -31.02
N LEU A 724 -27.62 21.39 -30.65
CA LEU A 724 -27.43 22.84 -30.72
C LEU A 724 -26.30 23.31 -29.80
N LEU A 725 -26.22 22.80 -28.57
CA LEU A 725 -25.14 23.11 -27.63
C LEU A 725 -23.77 22.66 -28.16
N LYS A 726 -23.68 21.49 -28.77
CA LYS A 726 -22.45 21.02 -29.44
C LYS A 726 -22.05 21.93 -30.60
N ALA A 727 -23.01 22.30 -31.44
CA ALA A 727 -22.76 23.19 -32.58
C ALA A 727 -22.33 24.59 -32.12
N ALA A 728 -22.98 25.14 -31.07
CA ALA A 728 -22.61 26.41 -30.47
C ALA A 728 -21.20 26.38 -29.88
N ALA A 729 -20.85 25.32 -29.13
CA ALA A 729 -19.51 25.12 -28.59
C ALA A 729 -18.44 25.08 -29.69
N GLN A 730 -18.68 24.31 -30.76
CA GLN A 730 -17.77 24.22 -31.90
C GLN A 730 -17.60 25.57 -32.60
N ARG A 731 -18.69 26.32 -32.78
CA ARG A 731 -18.66 27.65 -33.41
C ARG A 731 -17.93 28.68 -32.56
N LEU A 732 -18.12 28.66 -31.25
CA LEU A 732 -17.36 29.46 -30.29
C LEU A 732 -15.88 29.11 -30.36
N GLN A 733 -15.52 27.83 -30.40
CA GLN A 733 -14.13 27.39 -30.47
C GLN A 733 -13.43 27.86 -31.76
N GLN A 734 -14.13 27.87 -32.90
CA GLN A 734 -13.63 28.42 -34.17
C GLN A 734 -13.49 29.95 -34.15
N ALA A 735 -14.28 30.64 -33.33
CA ALA A 735 -14.19 32.08 -33.16
C ALA A 735 -12.98 32.50 -32.30
N LEU A 736 -12.43 31.59 -31.51
CA LEU A 736 -11.38 31.82 -30.50
C LEU A 736 -9.99 31.34 -30.96
N ARG A 737 -8.95 31.83 -30.27
CA ARG A 737 -7.57 31.36 -30.48
C ARG A 737 -7.27 30.17 -29.56
N PRO A 738 -6.27 29.33 -29.89
CA PRO A 738 -5.87 28.23 -29.02
C PRO A 738 -5.45 28.63 -27.59
N SER A 739 -5.05 29.89 -27.39
CA SER A 739 -4.68 30.45 -26.08
C SER A 739 -5.88 30.85 -25.23
N ASP A 740 -7.06 31.01 -25.83
CA ASP A 740 -8.27 31.43 -25.15
C ASP A 740 -8.93 30.22 -24.48
N VAL A 741 -9.57 30.45 -23.34
CA VAL A 741 -10.25 29.40 -22.58
C VAL A 741 -11.73 29.45 -22.94
N LEU A 742 -12.31 28.31 -23.34
CA LEU A 742 -13.75 28.15 -23.54
C LEU A 742 -14.28 27.10 -22.57
N ALA A 743 -15.35 27.44 -21.87
CA ALA A 743 -16.04 26.55 -20.95
C ALA A 743 -17.55 26.65 -21.09
N ARG A 744 -18.24 25.55 -20.75
CA ARG A 744 -19.67 25.53 -20.52
C ARG A 744 -19.91 25.39 -19.02
N LEU A 745 -20.62 26.36 -18.44
CA LEU A 745 -20.84 26.44 -16.99
C LEU A 745 -22.07 25.62 -16.55
N GLY A 746 -23.04 25.47 -17.45
CA GLY A 746 -24.25 24.69 -17.26
C GLY A 746 -25.36 25.17 -18.21
N GLY A 747 -26.33 24.31 -18.53
CA GLY A 747 -27.46 24.70 -19.41
C GLY A 747 -26.98 25.25 -20.76
N ASP A 748 -27.39 26.48 -21.07
CA ASP A 748 -27.05 27.30 -22.24
C ASP A 748 -25.95 28.34 -21.99
N GLU A 749 -25.30 28.28 -20.83
CA GLU A 749 -24.29 29.26 -20.40
C GLU A 749 -22.86 28.82 -20.76
N PHE A 750 -22.15 29.68 -21.48
CA PHE A 750 -20.73 29.53 -21.79
C PHE A 750 -19.92 30.67 -21.18
N ALA A 751 -18.65 30.40 -20.91
CA ALA A 751 -17.70 31.39 -20.46
C ALA A 751 -16.42 31.34 -21.29
N VAL A 752 -15.88 32.51 -21.60
CA VAL A 752 -14.62 32.66 -22.34
C VAL A 752 -13.65 33.54 -21.58
N VAL A 753 -12.41 33.07 -21.41
CA VAL A 753 -11.31 33.87 -20.87
C VAL A 753 -10.34 34.21 -21.99
N LEU A 754 -10.16 35.50 -22.25
CA LEU A 754 -9.16 36.01 -23.18
C LEU A 754 -7.94 36.44 -22.38
N ALA A 755 -6.82 35.72 -22.55
CA ALA A 755 -5.56 36.03 -21.89
C ALA A 755 -4.68 36.89 -22.80
N GLY A 756 -3.99 37.89 -22.22
CA GLY A 756 -3.04 38.73 -22.97
C GLY A 756 -3.72 39.63 -24.00
N VAL A 757 -4.90 40.17 -23.67
CA VAL A 757 -5.59 41.12 -24.55
C VAL A 757 -4.81 42.44 -24.53
N LYS A 758 -4.60 43.05 -25.71
CA LYS A 758 -3.83 44.30 -25.82
C LYS A 758 -4.53 45.48 -25.13
N ASP A 759 -5.83 45.62 -25.37
CA ASP A 759 -6.65 46.74 -24.93
C ASP A 759 -8.14 46.37 -24.92
N GLU A 760 -8.97 47.23 -24.33
CA GLU A 760 -10.42 47.05 -24.31
C GLU A 760 -11.05 46.93 -25.73
N PRO A 761 -10.67 47.75 -26.73
CA PRO A 761 -11.15 47.60 -28.11
C PRO A 761 -10.91 46.20 -28.70
N ALA A 762 -9.78 45.57 -28.40
CA ALA A 762 -9.50 44.20 -28.83
C ALA A 762 -10.46 43.19 -28.18
N ALA A 763 -10.73 43.30 -26.87
CA ALA A 763 -11.72 42.46 -26.19
C ALA A 763 -13.13 42.63 -26.78
N ARG A 764 -13.54 43.88 -27.04
CA ARG A 764 -14.82 44.21 -27.69
C ARG A 764 -14.92 43.62 -29.10
N THR A 765 -13.82 43.57 -29.83
CA THR A 765 -13.77 42.96 -31.17
C THR A 765 -14.05 41.46 -31.11
N VAL A 766 -13.48 40.75 -30.13
CA VAL A 766 -13.75 39.31 -29.93
C VAL A 766 -15.19 39.09 -29.47
N ALA A 767 -15.72 39.89 -28.55
CA ALA A 767 -17.12 39.80 -28.12
C ALA A 767 -18.09 39.98 -29.31
N ARG A 768 -17.84 40.97 -30.18
CA ARG A 768 -18.63 41.18 -31.40
C ARG A 768 -18.53 40.00 -32.38
N LYS A 769 -17.33 39.43 -32.54
CA LYS A 769 -17.10 38.25 -33.38
C LYS A 769 -17.92 37.06 -32.88
N ILE A 770 -17.93 36.82 -31.57
CA ILE A 770 -18.72 35.76 -30.93
C ILE A 770 -20.22 35.95 -31.17
N VAL A 771 -20.76 37.14 -30.90
CA VAL A 771 -22.18 37.44 -31.14
C VAL A 771 -22.55 37.22 -32.61
N SER A 772 -21.70 37.70 -33.54
CA SER A 772 -21.96 37.55 -34.98
C SER A 772 -21.94 36.09 -35.41
N ALA A 773 -21.01 35.28 -34.90
CA ALA A 773 -20.95 33.86 -35.18
C ALA A 773 -22.18 33.12 -34.63
N LEU A 774 -22.61 33.45 -33.41
CA LEU A 774 -23.81 32.85 -32.83
C LEU A 774 -25.11 33.26 -33.55
N ALA A 775 -25.14 34.41 -34.22
CA ALA A 775 -26.31 34.87 -34.99
C ALA A 775 -26.49 34.15 -36.33
N GLU A 776 -25.48 33.44 -36.83
CA GLU A 776 -25.63 32.62 -38.04
C GLU A 776 -26.58 31.44 -37.78
N PRO A 777 -27.40 31.01 -38.77
CA PRO A 777 -28.32 29.89 -38.58
C PRO A 777 -27.59 28.59 -38.20
N PHE A 778 -28.22 27.74 -37.40
CA PHE A 778 -27.72 26.42 -37.02
C PHE A 778 -28.48 25.33 -37.77
N GLU A 779 -27.77 24.50 -38.53
CA GLU A 779 -28.36 23.30 -39.16
C GLU A 779 -28.28 22.13 -38.19
N ILE A 780 -29.41 21.76 -37.58
CA ILE A 780 -29.51 20.69 -36.58
C ILE A 780 -30.54 19.68 -37.09
N GLU A 781 -30.12 18.44 -37.31
CA GLU A 781 -31.00 17.32 -37.73
C GLU A 781 -31.88 17.63 -38.97
N GLY A 782 -31.36 18.43 -39.91
CA GLY A 782 -32.06 18.83 -41.14
C GLY A 782 -33.01 20.03 -40.98
N GLN A 783 -33.03 20.68 -39.81
CA GLN A 783 -33.77 21.91 -39.55
C GLN A 783 -32.84 23.10 -39.38
N VAL A 784 -33.29 24.29 -39.79
CA VAL A 784 -32.54 25.54 -39.63
C VAL A 784 -33.08 26.30 -38.42
N LEU A 785 -32.28 26.37 -37.36
CA LEU A 785 -32.61 27.08 -36.13
C LEU A 785 -31.94 28.45 -36.10
N HIS A 786 -32.73 29.49 -35.86
CA HIS A 786 -32.26 30.86 -35.69
C HIS A 786 -32.20 31.22 -34.21
N ILE A 787 -31.04 30.98 -33.59
CA ILE A 787 -30.74 31.38 -32.22
C ILE A 787 -29.68 32.50 -32.21
N GLY A 788 -29.71 33.35 -31.18
CA GLY A 788 -28.69 34.39 -30.96
C GLY A 788 -27.86 34.10 -29.72
N GLY A 789 -26.89 34.96 -29.44
CA GLY A 789 -26.15 34.94 -28.18
C GLY A 789 -26.11 36.31 -27.54
N SER A 790 -26.41 36.38 -26.25
CA SER A 790 -26.15 37.55 -25.42
C SER A 790 -24.81 37.38 -24.72
N VAL A 791 -24.01 38.45 -24.65
CA VAL A 791 -22.65 38.40 -24.07
C VAL A 791 -22.43 39.52 -23.05
N GLY A 792 -21.96 39.18 -21.87
CA GLY A 792 -21.47 40.13 -20.88
C GLY A 792 -19.95 40.12 -20.82
N LEU A 793 -19.30 41.25 -21.12
CA LEU A 793 -17.85 41.40 -21.12
C LEU A 793 -17.38 42.12 -19.85
N ALA A 794 -16.51 41.51 -19.06
CA ALA A 794 -15.84 42.14 -17.93
C ALA A 794 -14.32 42.16 -18.11
N LEU A 795 -13.70 43.27 -17.72
CA LEU A 795 -12.26 43.50 -17.85
C LEU A 795 -11.57 43.47 -16.49
N ALA A 796 -10.41 42.85 -16.44
CA ALA A 796 -9.48 42.81 -15.32
C ALA A 796 -8.13 43.42 -15.73
N PRO A 797 -7.96 44.75 -15.65
CA PRO A 797 -6.68 45.41 -15.91
C PRO A 797 -5.61 44.86 -14.98
N ASN A 798 -4.45 44.48 -15.53
CA ASN A 798 -3.32 43.90 -14.78
C ASN A 798 -3.73 42.72 -13.88
N GLY A 799 -4.76 41.96 -14.27
CA GLY A 799 -5.32 40.87 -13.47
C GLY A 799 -5.90 41.28 -12.10
N GLN A 800 -6.30 42.55 -11.93
CA GLN A 800 -6.93 43.02 -10.70
C GLN A 800 -8.32 42.40 -10.49
N GLY A 801 -8.69 42.23 -9.21
CA GLY A 801 -9.95 41.59 -8.80
C GLY A 801 -9.82 40.09 -8.52
N THR A 802 -10.95 39.47 -8.21
CA THR A 802 -11.11 38.03 -7.97
C THR A 802 -11.96 37.41 -9.07
N VAL A 803 -11.87 36.09 -9.25
CA VAL A 803 -12.75 35.35 -10.19
C VAL A 803 -14.22 35.68 -9.92
N GLN A 804 -14.63 35.65 -8.64
CA GLN A 804 -16.00 35.94 -8.23
C GLN A 804 -16.46 37.36 -8.61
N THR A 805 -15.62 38.38 -8.40
CA THR A 805 -15.96 39.76 -8.77
C THR A 805 -15.99 39.97 -10.27
N LEU A 806 -15.13 39.28 -11.03
CA LEU A 806 -15.12 39.34 -12.49
C LEU A 806 -16.34 38.65 -13.10
N MET A 807 -16.70 37.46 -12.59
CA MET A 807 -17.94 36.75 -12.93
C MET A 807 -19.17 37.61 -12.65
N GLN A 808 -19.28 38.18 -11.45
CA GLN A 808 -20.42 39.02 -11.08
C GLN A 808 -20.58 40.24 -12.02
N ARG A 809 -19.47 40.88 -12.41
CA ARG A 809 -19.49 42.00 -13.36
C ARG A 809 -19.92 41.54 -14.75
N ALA A 810 -19.41 40.40 -15.22
CA ALA A 810 -19.78 39.83 -16.50
C ALA A 810 -21.27 39.43 -16.54
N ASP A 811 -21.81 38.86 -15.47
CA ASP A 811 -23.23 38.50 -15.36
C ASP A 811 -24.15 39.72 -15.37
N VAL A 812 -23.77 40.81 -14.69
CA VAL A 812 -24.51 42.07 -14.74
C VAL A 812 -24.55 42.63 -16.16
N ALA A 813 -23.42 42.64 -16.86
CA ALA A 813 -23.35 43.07 -18.26
C ALA A 813 -24.17 42.14 -19.17
N LEU A 814 -24.11 40.83 -18.96
CA LEU A 814 -24.90 39.85 -19.71
C LEU A 814 -26.40 40.10 -19.53
N TYR A 815 -26.84 40.38 -18.30
CA TYR A 815 -28.22 40.74 -18.01
C TYR A 815 -28.66 42.03 -18.73
N GLN A 816 -27.79 43.05 -18.78
CA GLN A 816 -28.04 44.27 -19.56
C GLN A 816 -28.18 43.97 -21.05
N ALA A 817 -27.32 43.12 -21.61
CA ALA A 817 -27.41 42.70 -23.00
C ALA A 817 -28.75 42.01 -23.31
N LYS A 818 -29.21 41.13 -22.40
CA LYS A 818 -30.53 40.46 -22.53
C LYS A 818 -31.69 41.46 -22.47
N ARG A 819 -31.64 42.47 -21.59
CA ARG A 819 -32.70 43.50 -21.47
C ARG A 819 -32.73 44.46 -22.65
N ALA A 820 -31.58 44.74 -23.25
CA ALA A 820 -31.44 45.69 -24.34
C ALA A 820 -31.67 45.07 -25.73
N GLY A 821 -32.46 43.98 -25.80
CA GLY A 821 -32.92 43.37 -27.05
C GLY A 821 -32.28 42.04 -27.42
N ARG A 822 -31.34 41.50 -26.62
CA ARG A 822 -30.59 40.25 -26.91
C ARG A 822 -29.74 40.34 -28.19
N GLY A 823 -29.03 39.26 -28.56
CA GLY A 823 -28.21 39.21 -29.79
C GLY A 823 -27.09 40.25 -29.84
N ARG A 824 -26.55 40.63 -28.67
CA ARG A 824 -25.57 41.70 -28.52
C ARG A 824 -24.65 41.45 -27.34
N PHE A 825 -23.58 42.23 -27.27
CA PHE A 825 -22.72 42.27 -26.09
C PHE A 825 -22.86 43.60 -25.36
N GLU A 826 -22.72 43.57 -24.04
CA GLU A 826 -22.54 44.74 -23.19
C GLU A 826 -21.26 44.61 -22.39
N VAL A 827 -20.68 45.75 -22.00
CA VAL A 827 -19.42 45.79 -21.24
C VAL A 827 -19.73 46.28 -19.83
N ALA A 828 -19.23 45.53 -18.85
CA ALA A 828 -19.41 45.87 -17.45
C ALA A 828 -18.78 47.22 -17.14
N GLU A 829 -19.54 48.09 -16.46
CA GLU A 829 -19.03 49.37 -16.00
C GLU A 829 -17.82 49.16 -15.06
N HIS A 830 -16.85 50.06 -15.14
CA HIS A 830 -15.76 50.10 -14.17
C HIS A 830 -16.32 50.78 -12.92
N ALA A 831 -16.47 50.03 -11.83
CA ALA A 831 -16.56 50.66 -10.52
C ALA A 831 -15.22 51.37 -10.28
N LEU A 832 -15.26 52.70 -10.19
CA LEU A 832 -14.16 53.55 -9.73
C LEU A 832 -13.74 53.18 -8.31
#